data_AF-A0A099LA88-F1
#
_entry.id   AF-A0A099LA88-F1
#
_cell.length_a   1.000
_cell.length_b   1.000
_cell.length_c   1.000
_cell.angle_alpha   90.00
_cell.angle_beta   90.00
_cell.angle_gamma   90.00
#
_symmetry.space_group_name_H-M   'P 1'
#
loop_
_entity.id
_entity.type
_entity.pdbx_description
1 polymer ?
#
loop_
_entity_poly.entity_id
_entity_poly.type
_entity_poly.pdbx_seq_one_letter_code
_entity_poly.pdbx_strand_id
1 'polypeptide(L)'
;MRVITSLLLLAVSATSFADEGMWQPHQLPSISKELTAAGLEMNPSDLTNLTEFPMGAIVSLGGCTASFISDQALVVTNHHCVYGSVQYNSNEENNLLKNGFLAKSFAEELPAAPGQRIYVTEEITEVTPLITAGISNAMKGDERYKQVENSSKKMVAECEQDKDYRCSVVNFHGGLEYYLFKQLMIRDVRLVHAPASSVGKYGGDIDNWMWPRHTGDYGFYRAYVGKDGKPADFAKDNVPYQPKHHLKVNKESVSEDDYIMVLGYPGRTNRYRVASEVEHQFTWAYPVAKAYREEIIDLIHQNSAVASDKRIKYQNELASLANYAKNYGSLVESYTKGTTLARKQQLEAELTAWINNNAQRKAKYGNALPGLNKLVAQSQEFAPQSYVLSYMGRSQLLTAANKLHRLAVEKTKPDLERQRGYQNRDMSRFEQGMKTINRRLDLDIDQKILAHMLKHYAALPAKQHIKAIDQFFGLENGLNEAALAEKLNNIYQQTQLHDEATRLAWMDKSVADFNNATDPFIQLAVNTFKARKAIEDADKELSGNIQAYRPKFMEALIAYNKAKNLPVYADANSTLRVTYGNVKGYSPKDGIIASPFTTVEGIVAKDTGTFPFDAPKKQLDLINKKQYGVYSKDSLNTVPVNFLGTLDITGGNSGSPTLNSKAEFVGLVFDGVYESIIGGWDYDAKLNRSIHVDVRYMLWVMEHIDGATNLIDEMNIVEMTETAQIKATVAE
;
A
#
# COMPACT_ATOMS: atom_id res chain seq x y z
N MET A 1 -9.73 -55.17 46.13
CA MET A 1 -10.64 -54.01 46.06
C MET A 1 -9.88 -52.78 46.52
N ARG A 2 -9.28 -52.04 45.57
CA ARG A 2 -8.80 -50.66 45.74
C ARG A 2 -8.87 -50.01 44.36
N VAL A 3 -9.81 -49.10 44.22
CA VAL A 3 -10.07 -48.28 43.03
C VAL A 3 -9.02 -47.18 43.01
N ILE A 4 -8.26 -47.07 41.91
CA ILE A 4 -7.38 -45.92 41.64
C ILE A 4 -8.13 -45.04 40.64
N THR A 5 -8.55 -43.88 41.12
CA THR A 5 -9.28 -42.87 40.37
C THR A 5 -8.30 -42.06 39.52
N SER A 6 -8.41 -42.15 38.20
CA SER A 6 -7.68 -41.28 37.26
C SER A 6 -8.24 -39.86 37.32
N LEU A 7 -7.39 -38.88 37.64
CA LEU A 7 -7.71 -37.46 37.54
C LEU A 7 -7.45 -36.99 36.10
N LEU A 8 -8.51 -36.76 35.34
CA LEU A 8 -8.45 -36.10 34.03
C LEU A 8 -8.19 -34.60 34.26
N LEU A 9 -6.96 -34.13 34.01
CA LEU A 9 -6.72 -32.70 33.88
C LEU A 9 -7.32 -32.25 32.53
N LEU A 10 -8.46 -31.55 32.59
CA LEU A 10 -8.90 -30.71 31.48
C LEU A 10 -7.90 -29.55 31.36
N ALA A 11 -6.99 -29.65 30.40
CA ALA A 11 -6.25 -28.50 29.90
C ALA A 11 -7.25 -27.54 29.25
N VAL A 12 -7.68 -26.52 29.99
CA VAL A 12 -8.34 -25.35 29.41
C VAL A 12 -7.27 -24.61 28.63
N SER A 13 -7.20 -24.86 27.32
CA SER A 13 -6.41 -24.05 26.39
C SER A 13 -6.98 -22.64 26.45
N ALA A 14 -6.37 -21.77 27.26
CA ALA A 14 -6.58 -20.34 27.15
C ALA A 14 -6.13 -19.95 25.74
N THR A 15 -7.10 -19.67 24.88
CA THR A 15 -6.83 -19.03 23.59
C THR A 15 -6.28 -17.65 23.90
N SER A 16 -4.95 -17.54 23.90
CA SER A 16 -4.27 -16.25 23.80
C SER A 16 -4.90 -15.51 22.63
N PHE A 17 -5.52 -14.36 22.90
CA PHE A 17 -5.98 -13.46 21.85
C PHE A 17 -4.71 -12.99 21.11
N ALA A 18 -4.66 -13.25 19.81
CA ALA A 18 -3.51 -12.90 18.98
C ALA A 18 -3.43 -11.38 18.77
N ASP A 19 -2.23 -10.86 18.55
CA ASP A 19 -1.92 -9.46 18.17
C ASP A 19 -2.47 -9.08 16.76
N GLU A 20 -3.31 -9.93 16.18
CA GLU A 20 -3.90 -9.74 14.85
C GLU A 20 -4.92 -8.58 14.87
N GLY A 21 -4.75 -7.65 13.94
CA GLY A 21 -5.79 -6.67 13.63
C GLY A 21 -5.24 -5.31 13.23
N MET A 22 -5.91 -4.74 12.22
CA MET A 22 -5.75 -3.35 11.79
C MET A 22 -7.01 -2.58 12.19
N TRP A 23 -7.07 -2.20 13.47
CA TRP A 23 -8.23 -1.66 14.15
C TRP A 23 -8.54 -0.24 13.71
N GLN A 24 -9.82 0.07 13.54
CA GLN A 24 -10.23 1.47 13.43
C GLN A 24 -10.19 2.11 14.83
N PRO A 25 -9.79 3.39 14.95
CA PRO A 25 -9.67 4.05 16.26
C PRO A 25 -10.91 3.93 17.16
N HIS A 26 -12.12 4.04 16.60
CA HIS A 26 -13.37 3.89 17.37
C HIS A 26 -13.59 2.46 17.94
N GLN A 27 -12.86 1.45 17.46
CA GLN A 27 -12.96 0.07 17.94
C GLN A 27 -12.05 -0.21 19.14
N LEU A 28 -11.06 0.63 19.42
CA LEU A 28 -10.08 0.41 20.50
C LEU A 28 -10.72 0.19 21.88
N PRO A 29 -11.79 0.92 22.28
CA PRO A 29 -12.46 0.65 23.55
C PRO A 29 -13.02 -0.79 23.65
N SER A 30 -13.39 -1.41 22.53
CA SER A 30 -13.94 -2.78 22.52
C SER A 30 -12.89 -3.86 22.76
N ILE A 31 -11.61 -3.53 22.60
CA ILE A 31 -10.46 -4.41 22.82
C ILE A 31 -9.55 -3.89 23.95
N SER A 32 -10.13 -3.10 24.88
CA SER A 32 -9.37 -2.47 25.98
C SER A 32 -8.63 -3.48 26.85
N LYS A 33 -9.21 -4.68 27.04
CA LYS A 33 -8.62 -5.74 27.85
C LYS A 33 -7.33 -6.24 27.20
N GLU A 34 -7.35 -6.45 25.89
CA GLU A 34 -6.23 -6.94 25.12
C GLU A 34 -5.12 -5.88 25.02
N LEU A 35 -5.49 -4.62 24.79
CA LEU A 35 -4.54 -3.49 24.78
C LEU A 35 -3.82 -3.34 26.13
N THR A 36 -4.58 -3.39 27.24
CA THR A 36 -4.02 -3.28 28.60
C THR A 36 -3.16 -4.49 28.94
N ALA A 37 -3.59 -5.70 28.53
CA ALA A 37 -2.82 -6.93 28.75
C ALA A 37 -1.49 -6.93 27.97
N ALA A 38 -1.44 -6.29 26.80
CA ALA A 38 -0.20 -6.09 26.05
C ALA A 38 0.72 -5.02 26.68
N GLY A 39 0.21 -4.16 27.57
CA GLY A 39 0.99 -3.16 28.30
C GLY A 39 0.70 -1.69 27.95
N LEU A 40 -0.41 -1.39 27.27
CA LEU A 40 -0.82 0.00 27.04
C LEU A 40 -1.07 0.74 28.38
N GLU A 41 -0.44 1.90 28.57
CA GLU A 41 -0.64 2.75 29.75
C GLU A 41 -1.71 3.83 29.52
N MET A 42 -1.94 4.21 28.26
CA MET A 42 -3.01 5.16 27.90
C MET A 42 -4.40 4.53 28.04
N ASN A 43 -5.41 5.37 28.25
CA ASN A 43 -6.79 4.94 28.16
C ASN A 43 -7.17 4.71 26.68
N PRO A 44 -7.63 3.51 26.27
CA PRO A 44 -8.05 3.24 24.89
C PRO A 44 -9.13 4.20 24.37
N SER A 45 -9.93 4.81 25.25
CA SER A 45 -10.95 5.79 24.88
C SER A 45 -10.35 7.09 24.34
N ASP A 46 -9.16 7.46 24.81
CA ASP A 46 -8.45 8.67 24.38
C ASP A 46 -7.87 8.50 22.96
N LEU A 47 -7.70 7.26 22.52
CA LEU A 47 -7.18 6.91 21.19
C LEU A 47 -8.26 6.89 20.09
N THR A 48 -9.50 7.29 20.40
CA THR A 48 -10.62 7.23 19.44
C THR A 48 -10.77 8.48 18.57
N ASN A 49 -10.30 9.64 19.06
CA ASN A 49 -10.40 10.91 18.34
C ASN A 49 -9.19 11.10 17.42
N LEU A 50 -9.48 11.20 16.12
CA LEU A 50 -8.47 11.25 15.05
C LEU A 50 -7.73 12.57 14.97
N THR A 51 -8.32 13.62 15.54
CA THR A 51 -7.77 14.98 15.53
C THR A 51 -6.99 15.31 16.79
N GLU A 52 -7.05 14.45 17.80
CA GLU A 52 -6.36 14.62 19.09
C GLU A 52 -5.08 13.79 19.14
N PHE A 53 -4.24 14.07 20.13
CA PHE A 53 -3.02 13.30 20.35
C PHE A 53 -3.32 11.84 20.72
N PRO A 54 -2.64 10.83 20.14
CA PRO A 54 -1.55 10.95 19.15
C PRO A 54 -2.01 10.94 17.68
N MET A 55 -3.27 10.61 17.40
CA MET A 55 -3.79 10.42 16.03
C MET A 55 -3.62 11.65 15.14
N GLY A 56 -3.81 12.85 15.68
CA GLY A 56 -3.70 14.12 14.96
C GLY A 56 -2.27 14.46 14.53
N ALA A 57 -1.26 13.73 15.02
CA ALA A 57 0.13 13.86 14.56
C ALA A 57 0.44 12.95 13.36
N ILE A 58 -0.44 12.00 13.02
CA ILE A 58 -0.23 10.99 11.98
C ILE A 58 -0.79 11.50 10.66
N VAL A 59 0.00 11.37 9.58
CA VAL A 59 -0.36 11.90 8.27
C VAL A 59 -0.11 10.87 7.16
N SER A 60 -0.87 10.97 6.08
CA SER A 60 -0.67 10.12 4.91
C SER A 60 0.16 10.85 3.86
N LEU A 61 1.06 10.11 3.20
CA LEU A 61 1.80 10.57 2.03
C LEU A 61 1.16 10.08 0.71
N GLY A 62 0.01 9.40 0.77
CA GLY A 62 -0.65 8.84 -0.42
C GLY A 62 -0.01 7.55 -0.93
N GLY A 63 0.39 6.65 -0.01
CA GLY A 63 1.06 5.38 -0.31
C GLY A 63 2.04 4.94 0.78
N CYS A 64 2.50 5.89 1.59
CA CYS A 64 3.19 5.69 2.86
C CYS A 64 2.46 6.46 3.97
N THR A 65 2.86 6.16 5.20
CA THR A 65 2.51 6.91 6.41
C THR A 65 3.70 7.78 6.84
N ALA A 66 3.40 8.86 7.55
CA ALA A 66 4.38 9.73 8.19
C ALA A 66 3.80 10.33 9.47
N SER A 67 4.60 11.09 10.22
CA SER A 67 4.11 11.80 11.40
C SER A 67 4.84 13.12 11.66
N PHE A 68 4.14 14.10 12.22
CA PHE A 68 4.73 15.33 12.75
C PHE A 68 5.49 15.03 14.04
N ILE A 69 6.71 15.55 14.16
CA ILE A 69 7.58 15.35 15.33
C ILE A 69 8.16 16.66 15.90
N SER A 70 7.73 17.79 15.36
CA SER A 70 8.02 19.12 15.87
C SER A 70 6.82 20.05 15.70
N ASP A 71 6.80 21.17 16.42
CA ASP A 71 5.84 22.25 16.26
C ASP A 71 6.08 23.09 14.98
N GLN A 72 7.21 22.90 14.30
CA GLN A 72 7.51 23.50 13.01
C GLN A 72 7.27 22.54 11.82
N ALA A 73 6.41 21.54 12.04
CA ALA A 73 5.99 20.56 11.04
C ALA A 73 7.12 19.79 10.36
N LEU A 74 8.17 19.43 11.10
CA LEU A 74 9.09 18.37 10.68
C LEU A 74 8.31 17.06 10.65
N VAL A 75 8.38 16.37 9.51
CA VAL A 75 7.62 15.15 9.21
C VAL A 75 8.58 14.01 8.98
N VAL A 76 8.51 12.99 9.84
CA VAL A 76 9.33 11.78 9.72
C VAL A 76 8.58 10.68 8.98
N THR A 77 9.30 9.96 8.12
CA THR A 77 8.82 8.76 7.40
C THR A 77 10.02 7.88 7.03
N ASN A 78 9.82 6.81 6.25
CA ASN A 78 10.90 5.97 5.76
C ASN A 78 11.74 6.63 4.66
N HIS A 79 13.01 6.25 4.55
CA HIS A 79 13.90 6.64 3.45
C HIS A 79 13.28 6.24 2.11
N HIS A 80 12.74 5.03 1.98
CA HIS A 80 12.11 4.60 0.73
C HIS A 80 10.84 5.40 0.37
N CYS A 81 10.18 6.02 1.35
CA CYS A 81 9.03 6.91 1.13
C CYS A 81 9.45 8.32 0.69
N VAL A 82 10.66 8.78 1.05
CA VAL A 82 11.23 10.03 0.54
C VAL A 82 12.09 9.85 -0.71
N TYR A 83 12.41 8.61 -1.07
CA TYR A 83 13.35 8.26 -2.14
C TYR A 83 13.07 8.94 -3.47
N GLY A 84 11.79 9.05 -3.86
CA GLY A 84 11.40 9.74 -5.09
C GLY A 84 11.82 11.22 -5.10
N SER A 85 11.75 11.89 -3.95
CA SER A 85 12.19 13.29 -3.79
C SER A 85 13.71 13.42 -3.72
N VAL A 86 14.40 12.46 -3.09
CA VAL A 86 15.87 12.39 -3.10
C VAL A 86 16.38 12.21 -4.53
N GLN A 87 15.79 11.27 -5.28
CA GLN A 87 16.10 11.04 -6.69
C GLN A 87 15.80 12.25 -7.56
N TYR A 88 14.63 12.88 -7.38
CA TYR A 88 14.23 14.06 -8.15
C TYR A 88 15.22 15.22 -8.02
N ASN A 89 15.82 15.38 -6.84
CA ASN A 89 16.80 16.43 -6.55
C ASN A 89 18.26 15.99 -6.73
N SER A 90 18.51 14.75 -7.16
CA SER A 90 19.86 14.24 -7.42
C SER A 90 20.30 14.52 -8.85
N ASN A 91 21.59 14.82 -9.03
CA ASN A 91 22.25 14.85 -10.33
C ASN A 91 23.67 14.26 -10.21
N GLU A 92 24.43 14.23 -11.31
CA GLU A 92 25.77 13.63 -11.32
C GLU A 92 26.76 14.35 -10.39
N GLU A 93 26.67 15.68 -10.31
CA GLU A 93 27.55 16.52 -9.47
C GLU A 93 27.13 16.47 -7.99
N ASN A 94 25.83 16.41 -7.73
CA ASN A 94 25.22 16.37 -6.41
C ASN A 94 24.29 15.16 -6.28
N ASN A 95 24.89 13.99 -6.04
CA ASN A 95 24.16 12.74 -5.91
C ASN A 95 23.69 12.52 -4.47
N LEU A 96 22.46 12.99 -4.18
CA LEU A 96 21.85 12.87 -2.84
C LEU A 96 21.57 11.41 -2.46
N LEU A 97 21.34 10.52 -3.43
CA LEU A 97 21.19 9.08 -3.15
C LEU A 97 22.46 8.49 -2.56
N LYS A 98 23.63 8.89 -3.08
CA LYS A 98 24.93 8.41 -2.60
C LYS A 98 25.37 9.10 -1.31
N ASN A 99 25.18 10.41 -1.23
CA ASN A 99 25.78 11.24 -0.19
C ASN A 99 24.84 11.53 0.99
N GLY A 100 23.55 11.23 0.85
CA GLY A 100 22.52 11.76 1.74
C GLY A 100 22.23 13.23 1.47
N PHE A 101 21.32 13.79 2.24
CA PHE A 101 20.93 15.20 2.19
C PHE A 101 20.59 15.71 3.58
N LEU A 102 20.95 16.95 3.90
CA LEU A 102 20.58 17.63 5.12
C LEU A 102 20.50 19.14 4.86
N ALA A 103 19.32 19.72 5.02
CA ALA A 103 19.14 21.16 5.05
C ALA A 103 19.55 21.71 6.44
N LYS A 104 20.49 22.66 6.46
CA LYS A 104 20.93 23.30 7.72
C LYS A 104 20.02 24.46 8.14
N SER A 105 19.14 24.90 7.24
CA SER A 105 18.16 25.95 7.46
C SER A 105 16.92 25.73 6.60
N PHE A 106 15.78 26.37 6.92
CA PHE A 106 14.55 26.28 6.11
C PHE A 106 14.74 26.71 4.65
N ALA A 107 15.69 27.62 4.39
CA ALA A 107 15.97 28.10 3.04
C ALA A 107 16.69 27.07 2.16
N GLU A 108 17.34 26.07 2.78
CA GLU A 108 18.07 25.01 2.09
C GLU A 108 17.19 23.78 1.79
N GLU A 109 15.97 23.72 2.34
CA GLU A 109 15.05 22.61 2.10
C GLU A 109 14.62 22.55 0.64
N LEU A 110 14.70 21.37 0.05
CA LEU A 110 14.47 21.16 -1.38
C LEU A 110 13.02 20.80 -1.65
N PRO A 111 12.40 21.25 -2.77
CA PRO A 111 11.06 20.82 -3.12
C PRO A 111 11.01 19.30 -3.28
N ALA A 112 9.98 18.66 -2.70
CA ALA A 112 9.72 17.24 -2.92
C ALA A 112 9.37 16.97 -4.40
N ALA A 113 9.37 15.69 -4.79
CA ALA A 113 9.00 15.27 -6.14
C ALA A 113 7.61 15.82 -6.53
N PRO A 114 7.41 16.23 -7.80
CA PRO A 114 6.14 16.80 -8.24
C PRO A 114 4.94 15.92 -7.91
N GLY A 115 3.93 16.51 -7.28
CA GLY A 115 2.72 15.81 -6.85
C GLY A 115 2.80 15.16 -5.46
N GLN A 116 3.94 15.23 -4.76
CA GLN A 116 4.02 14.84 -3.35
C GLN A 116 3.04 15.68 -2.51
N ARG A 117 2.33 15.03 -1.59
CA ARG A 117 1.37 15.65 -0.68
C ARG A 117 1.55 15.12 0.73
N ILE A 118 1.10 15.90 1.70
CA ILE A 118 0.85 15.45 3.07
C ILE A 118 -0.65 15.64 3.32
N TYR A 119 -1.32 14.56 3.72
CA TYR A 119 -2.75 14.57 4.04
C TYR A 119 -2.94 14.44 5.55
N VAL A 120 -3.51 15.46 6.16
CA VAL A 120 -3.87 15.47 7.58
C VAL A 120 -5.36 15.11 7.70
N THR A 121 -5.69 14.01 8.39
CA THR A 121 -7.09 13.61 8.59
C THR A 121 -7.76 14.54 9.61
N GLU A 122 -8.75 15.34 9.18
CA GLU A 122 -9.47 16.27 10.06
C GLU A 122 -10.86 15.75 10.45
N GLU A 123 -11.51 14.95 9.61
CA GLU A 123 -12.84 14.43 9.90
C GLU A 123 -13.05 13.05 9.28
N ILE A 124 -13.74 12.18 10.04
CA ILE A 124 -14.34 10.95 9.54
C ILE A 124 -15.83 10.96 9.92
N THR A 125 -16.68 10.98 8.91
CA THR A 125 -18.14 10.98 9.09
C THR A 125 -18.71 9.64 8.63
N GLU A 126 -19.51 9.00 9.47
CA GLU A 126 -20.28 7.82 9.08
C GLU A 126 -21.37 8.25 8.07
N VAL A 127 -21.39 7.63 6.88
CA VAL A 127 -22.29 8.00 5.77
C VAL A 127 -23.00 6.79 5.16
N THR A 128 -23.02 5.64 5.83
CA THR A 128 -23.74 4.44 5.37
C THR A 128 -25.22 4.73 5.12
N PRO A 129 -25.96 5.46 6.00
CA PRO A 129 -27.35 5.79 5.73
C PRO A 129 -27.52 6.60 4.44
N LEU A 130 -26.61 7.53 4.16
CA LEU A 130 -26.65 8.38 2.96
C LEU A 130 -26.37 7.58 1.69
N ILE A 131 -25.41 6.65 1.73
CA ILE A 131 -25.09 5.76 0.61
C ILE A 131 -26.24 4.79 0.35
N THR A 132 -26.81 4.21 1.41
CA THR A 132 -27.76 3.09 1.31
C THR A 132 -29.22 3.52 1.19
N ALA A 133 -29.58 4.78 1.46
CA ALA A 133 -30.95 5.28 1.39
C ALA A 133 -31.65 5.02 0.03
N GLY A 134 -30.90 5.07 -1.07
CA GLY A 134 -31.43 4.81 -2.41
C GLY A 134 -31.39 3.35 -2.83
N ILE A 135 -30.87 2.43 -2.01
CA ILE A 135 -30.62 1.05 -2.39
C ILE A 135 -31.80 0.15 -2.00
N SER A 136 -32.37 -0.59 -2.96
CA SER A 136 -33.41 -1.59 -2.70
C SER A 136 -32.97 -3.00 -3.10
N ASN A 137 -33.64 -4.03 -2.57
CA ASN A 137 -33.37 -5.43 -2.96
C ASN A 137 -33.77 -5.75 -4.42
N ALA A 138 -34.59 -4.91 -5.06
CA ALA A 138 -35.08 -5.14 -6.42
C ALA A 138 -34.17 -4.55 -7.51
N MET A 139 -33.18 -3.72 -7.13
CA MET A 139 -32.25 -3.11 -8.09
C MET A 139 -31.40 -4.14 -8.81
N LYS A 140 -31.15 -3.88 -10.09
CA LYS A 140 -30.10 -4.57 -10.85
C LYS A 140 -28.71 -4.23 -10.32
N GLY A 141 -27.71 -5.00 -10.72
CA GLY A 141 -26.33 -4.77 -10.29
C GLY A 141 -25.83 -3.38 -10.71
N ASP A 142 -26.00 -3.01 -11.97
CA ASP A 142 -25.48 -1.76 -12.51
C ASP A 142 -26.17 -0.54 -11.89
N GLU A 143 -27.48 -0.62 -11.63
CA GLU A 143 -28.25 0.38 -10.89
C GLU A 143 -27.71 0.58 -9.48
N ARG A 144 -27.46 -0.52 -8.74
CA ARG A 144 -26.87 -0.45 -7.40
C ARG A 144 -25.47 0.14 -7.42
N TYR A 145 -24.63 -0.30 -8.37
CA TYR A 145 -23.27 0.22 -8.53
C TYR A 145 -23.30 1.74 -8.75
N LYS A 146 -24.15 2.20 -9.68
CA LYS A 146 -24.31 3.63 -10.00
C LYS A 146 -24.87 4.41 -8.80
N GLN A 147 -25.82 3.85 -8.04
CA GLN A 147 -26.36 4.51 -6.85
C GLN A 147 -25.27 4.78 -5.80
N VAL A 148 -24.42 3.79 -5.51
CA VAL A 148 -23.28 3.94 -4.59
C VAL A 148 -22.27 4.93 -5.16
N GLU A 149 -21.92 4.82 -6.44
CA GLU A 149 -20.95 5.69 -7.10
C GLU A 149 -21.41 7.15 -7.10
N ASN A 150 -22.66 7.42 -7.50
CA ASN A 150 -23.22 8.77 -7.59
C ASN A 150 -23.36 9.42 -6.22
N SER A 151 -23.83 8.68 -5.22
CA SER A 151 -23.93 9.17 -3.84
C SER A 151 -22.54 9.54 -3.29
N SER A 152 -21.54 8.69 -3.55
CA SER A 152 -20.15 8.94 -3.18
C SER A 152 -19.58 10.17 -3.88
N LYS A 153 -19.78 10.29 -5.20
CA LYS A 153 -19.31 11.46 -6.00
C LYS A 153 -19.92 12.75 -5.51
N LYS A 154 -21.22 12.75 -5.19
CA LYS A 154 -21.92 13.94 -4.67
C LYS A 154 -21.31 14.41 -3.34
N MET A 155 -21.16 13.51 -2.38
CA MET A 155 -20.58 13.86 -1.07
C MET A 155 -19.13 14.34 -1.19
N VAL A 156 -18.32 13.72 -2.07
CA VAL A 156 -16.96 14.18 -2.32
C VAL A 156 -16.94 15.56 -2.98
N ALA A 157 -17.81 15.81 -3.96
CA ALA A 157 -17.90 17.12 -4.62
C ALA A 157 -18.36 18.22 -3.66
N GLU A 158 -19.27 17.92 -2.73
CA GLU A 158 -19.70 18.83 -1.68
C GLU A 158 -18.57 19.12 -0.68
N CYS A 159 -17.87 18.09 -0.24
CA CYS A 159 -16.74 18.20 0.69
C CYS A 159 -15.54 18.97 0.09
N GLU A 160 -15.27 18.81 -1.21
CA GLU A 160 -14.16 19.47 -1.92
C GLU A 160 -14.56 20.83 -2.54
N GLN A 161 -15.69 21.43 -2.15
CA GLN A 161 -15.95 22.84 -2.46
C GLN A 161 -14.88 23.74 -1.85
N ASP A 162 -14.36 23.34 -0.70
CA ASP A 162 -13.13 23.88 -0.15
C ASP A 162 -11.92 23.16 -0.77
N LYS A 163 -11.13 23.92 -1.55
CA LYS A 163 -9.99 23.41 -2.33
C LYS A 163 -8.78 23.04 -1.47
N ASP A 164 -8.82 23.37 -0.18
CA ASP A 164 -7.76 23.01 0.77
C ASP A 164 -7.86 21.53 1.17
N TYR A 165 -8.99 20.88 0.89
CA TYR A 165 -9.26 19.50 1.30
C TYR A 165 -9.26 18.52 0.13
N ARG A 166 -8.88 17.28 0.47
CA ARG A 166 -9.17 16.08 -0.32
C ARG A 166 -10.19 15.25 0.44
N CYS A 167 -11.23 14.81 -0.25
CA CYS A 167 -12.25 13.96 0.35
C CYS A 167 -12.42 12.63 -0.38
N SER A 168 -12.77 11.60 0.39
CA SER A 168 -13.04 10.27 -0.14
C SER A 168 -14.14 9.57 0.66
N VAL A 169 -15.06 8.89 -0.05
CA VAL A 169 -15.96 7.93 0.58
C VAL A 169 -15.32 6.56 0.46
N VAL A 170 -15.09 5.92 1.61
CA VAL A 170 -14.40 4.64 1.71
C VAL A 170 -15.36 3.59 2.27
N ASN A 171 -15.34 2.40 1.68
CA ASN A 171 -16.17 1.27 2.11
C ASN A 171 -15.41 0.36 3.08
N PHE A 172 -16.11 -0.11 4.11
CA PHE A 172 -15.61 -1.07 5.10
C PHE A 172 -16.47 -2.33 5.07
N HIS A 173 -15.90 -3.44 5.53
CA HIS A 173 -16.57 -4.75 5.59
C HIS A 173 -17.33 -5.11 4.29
N GLY A 174 -16.68 -4.92 3.14
CA GLY A 174 -17.23 -5.29 1.84
C GLY A 174 -18.44 -4.46 1.38
N GLY A 175 -18.63 -3.25 1.93
CA GLY A 175 -19.77 -2.37 1.64
C GLY A 175 -20.90 -2.45 2.67
N LEU A 176 -20.63 -3.00 3.86
CA LEU A 176 -21.57 -2.94 4.98
C LEU A 176 -21.58 -1.55 5.63
N GLU A 177 -20.44 -0.86 5.62
CA GLU A 177 -20.30 0.48 6.19
C GLU A 177 -19.56 1.40 5.21
N TYR A 178 -19.87 2.69 5.26
CA TYR A 178 -19.25 3.73 4.46
C TYR A 178 -18.92 4.94 5.33
N TYR A 179 -17.73 5.49 5.14
CA TYR A 179 -17.28 6.68 5.84
C TYR A 179 -16.74 7.71 4.86
N LEU A 180 -17.07 8.98 5.08
CA LEU A 180 -16.50 10.13 4.38
C LEU A 180 -15.27 10.60 5.16
N PHE A 181 -14.12 10.60 4.51
CA PHE A 181 -12.87 11.15 5.03
C PHE A 181 -12.68 12.55 4.45
N LYS A 182 -12.40 13.52 5.31
CA LYS A 182 -11.97 14.87 4.92
C LYS A 182 -10.54 15.09 5.41
N GLN A 183 -9.64 15.36 4.48
CA GLN A 183 -8.21 15.51 4.78
C GLN A 183 -7.68 16.84 4.25
N LEU A 184 -7.00 17.61 5.10
CA LEU A 184 -6.27 18.80 4.66
C LEU A 184 -5.15 18.35 3.72
N MET A 185 -5.09 18.94 2.52
CA MET A 185 -4.11 18.57 1.49
C MET A 185 -3.00 19.61 1.42
N ILE A 186 -1.92 19.39 2.17
CA ILE A 186 -0.72 20.23 2.07
C ILE A 186 0.00 19.93 0.75
N ARG A 187 0.25 21.00 -0.04
CA ARG A 187 0.77 20.89 -1.41
C ARG A 187 2.24 21.33 -1.56
N ASP A 188 2.75 22.16 -0.67
CA ASP A 188 4.18 22.46 -0.53
C ASP A 188 4.80 21.52 0.51
N VAL A 189 5.55 20.54 0.01
CA VAL A 189 6.28 19.56 0.81
C VAL A 189 7.75 19.67 0.41
N ARG A 190 8.64 19.76 1.39
CA ARG A 190 10.07 19.91 1.15
C ARG A 190 10.88 18.82 1.81
N LEU A 191 11.85 18.28 1.10
CA LEU A 191 12.87 17.36 1.63
C LEU A 191 13.79 18.14 2.58
N VAL A 192 13.94 17.62 3.80
CA VAL A 192 14.75 18.24 4.87
C VAL A 192 16.00 17.41 5.13
N HIS A 193 15.83 16.10 5.24
CA HIS A 193 16.95 15.19 5.50
C HIS A 193 16.66 13.80 4.96
N ALA A 194 17.69 13.15 4.43
CA ALA A 194 17.70 11.73 4.12
C ALA A 194 19.14 11.21 4.34
N PRO A 195 19.34 10.10 5.07
CA PRO A 195 20.65 9.48 5.13
C PRO A 195 21.05 8.95 3.75
N ALA A 196 22.34 8.70 3.54
CA ALA A 196 22.82 8.06 2.30
C ALA A 196 22.11 6.71 2.05
N SER A 197 21.97 6.29 0.79
CA SER A 197 21.31 5.01 0.44
C SER A 197 22.04 3.80 1.03
N SER A 198 23.35 3.89 1.29
CA SER A 198 24.11 2.87 2.02
C SER A 198 23.76 2.77 3.51
N VAL A 199 22.89 3.65 4.03
CA VAL A 199 22.26 3.55 5.34
C VAL A 199 20.75 3.33 5.17
N GLY A 200 20.09 4.23 4.42
CA GLY A 200 18.64 4.24 4.20
C GLY A 200 18.09 3.09 3.37
N LYS A 201 18.94 2.39 2.62
CA LYS A 201 18.61 1.19 1.86
C LYS A 201 19.72 0.12 1.97
N TYR A 202 20.44 0.09 3.10
CA TYR A 202 21.48 -0.90 3.36
C TYR A 202 20.95 -2.34 3.19
N GLY A 203 21.65 -3.15 2.41
CA GLY A 203 21.27 -4.51 2.02
C GLY A 203 20.34 -4.60 0.80
N GLY A 204 19.80 -3.48 0.32
CA GLY A 204 19.12 -3.39 -0.98
C GLY A 204 17.96 -4.37 -1.13
N ASP A 205 17.86 -4.98 -2.32
CA ASP A 205 16.79 -5.95 -2.61
C ASP A 205 17.11 -7.37 -2.09
N ILE A 206 18.36 -7.61 -1.64
CA ILE A 206 18.83 -8.88 -1.05
C ILE A 206 18.22 -9.03 0.34
N ASP A 207 18.49 -8.04 1.18
CA ASP A 207 17.78 -7.86 2.43
C ASP A 207 16.48 -7.12 2.09
N ASN A 208 15.49 -7.69 1.39
CA ASN A 208 14.15 -7.10 1.33
C ASN A 208 13.16 -8.18 1.75
N TRP A 209 12.25 -7.88 2.68
CA TRP A 209 11.46 -8.86 3.44
C TRP A 209 12.28 -9.81 4.34
N MET A 210 13.57 -9.54 4.56
CA MET A 210 14.46 -10.42 5.31
C MET A 210 14.75 -9.92 6.73
N TRP A 211 14.90 -10.86 7.66
CA TRP A 211 15.52 -10.70 8.97
C TRP A 211 16.65 -11.74 9.12
N PRO A 212 17.83 -11.43 9.71
CA PRO A 212 18.23 -10.19 10.39
C PRO A 212 18.40 -8.98 9.48
N ARG A 213 18.01 -7.79 9.97
CA ARG A 213 18.01 -6.53 9.21
C ARG A 213 18.83 -5.42 9.84
N HIS A 214 19.48 -4.57 9.03
CA HIS A 214 20.35 -3.48 9.52
C HIS A 214 20.20 -2.17 8.74
N THR A 215 18.96 -1.80 8.37
CA THR A 215 18.68 -0.66 7.50
C THR A 215 18.22 0.54 8.32
N GLY A 216 18.84 1.71 8.09
CA GLY A 216 18.42 2.99 8.66
C GLY A 216 17.32 3.65 7.84
N ASP A 217 16.18 2.96 7.66
CA ASP A 217 15.12 3.38 6.74
C ASP A 217 14.28 4.54 7.31
N TYR A 218 14.85 5.74 7.34
CA TYR A 218 14.18 6.97 7.77
C TYR A 218 14.54 8.16 6.87
N GLY A 219 13.68 9.18 6.87
CA GLY A 219 13.87 10.43 6.16
C GLY A 219 12.86 11.48 6.62
N PHE A 220 13.14 12.74 6.30
CA PHE A 220 12.37 13.88 6.78
C PHE A 220 11.90 14.77 5.64
N TYR A 221 10.61 15.09 5.70
CA TYR A 221 10.01 16.21 5.01
C TYR A 221 9.70 17.35 5.99
N ARG A 222 9.34 18.51 5.46
CA ARG A 222 8.61 19.56 6.17
C ARG A 222 7.40 20.00 5.36
N ALA A 223 6.30 20.22 6.06
CA ALA A 223 5.05 20.71 5.47
C ALA A 223 5.02 22.24 5.48
N TYR A 224 4.66 22.85 4.35
CA TYR A 224 4.56 24.31 4.20
C TYR A 224 3.17 24.74 3.77
N VAL A 225 2.77 25.93 4.22
CA VAL A 225 1.50 26.59 3.89
C VAL A 225 1.74 28.05 3.51
N GLY A 226 0.73 28.69 2.92
CA GLY A 226 0.74 30.13 2.72
C GLY A 226 0.81 30.87 4.06
N LYS A 227 1.19 32.15 4.02
CA LYS A 227 1.23 33.01 5.22
C LYS A 227 -0.15 33.18 5.90
N ASP A 228 -1.22 32.87 5.19
CA ASP A 228 -2.59 32.82 5.70
C ASP A 228 -2.92 31.51 6.46
N GLY A 229 -1.95 30.59 6.56
CA GLY A 229 -2.09 29.28 7.20
C GLY A 229 -2.74 28.22 6.31
N LYS A 230 -3.06 28.52 5.05
CA LYS A 230 -3.79 27.62 4.16
C LYS A 230 -2.86 26.85 3.22
N PRO A 231 -3.23 25.64 2.78
CA PRO A 231 -2.49 24.92 1.76
C PRO A 231 -2.23 25.76 0.51
N ALA A 232 -0.95 25.89 0.17
CA ALA A 232 -0.48 26.56 -1.03
C ALA A 232 0.43 25.63 -1.83
N ASP A 233 0.55 25.88 -3.13
CA ASP A 233 1.61 25.26 -3.93
C ASP A 233 2.96 25.87 -3.53
N PHE A 234 4.06 25.26 -3.98
CA PHE A 234 5.41 25.72 -3.64
C PHE A 234 5.61 27.20 -3.93
N ALA A 235 5.99 27.95 -2.88
CA ALA A 235 6.44 29.33 -2.98
C ALA A 235 7.55 29.57 -1.94
N LYS A 236 8.57 30.35 -2.32
CA LYS A 236 9.73 30.61 -1.45
C LYS A 236 9.34 31.29 -0.13
N ASP A 237 8.22 32.01 -0.10
CA ASP A 237 7.73 32.76 1.05
C ASP A 237 6.62 32.04 1.83
N ASN A 238 6.27 30.80 1.45
CA ASN A 238 5.48 29.93 2.30
C ASN A 238 6.21 29.70 3.63
N VAL A 239 5.44 29.43 4.68
CA VAL A 239 5.94 29.21 6.04
C VAL A 239 5.68 27.77 6.49
N PRO A 240 6.48 27.21 7.41
CA PRO A 240 6.19 25.90 7.98
C PRO A 240 4.78 25.84 8.57
N TYR A 241 4.07 24.76 8.25
CA TYR A 241 2.79 24.46 8.86
C TYR A 241 2.92 24.35 10.38
N GLN A 242 1.88 24.73 11.11
CA GLN A 242 1.84 24.64 12.57
C GLN A 242 0.87 23.50 12.93
N PRO A 243 1.37 22.28 13.20
CA PRO A 243 0.51 21.15 13.47
C PRO A 243 -0.11 21.27 14.87
N LYS A 244 -1.39 20.89 15.00
CA LYS A 244 -2.09 20.85 16.30
C LYS A 244 -1.42 19.91 17.29
N HIS A 245 -0.88 18.79 16.79
CA HIS A 245 -0.18 17.79 17.57
C HIS A 245 1.08 17.32 16.83
N HIS A 246 2.12 17.03 17.59
CA HIS A 246 3.32 16.34 17.13
C HIS A 246 3.72 15.28 18.17
N LEU A 247 4.44 14.26 17.73
CA LEU A 247 4.93 13.20 18.60
C LEU A 247 6.17 13.65 19.39
N LYS A 248 6.28 13.17 20.62
CA LYS A 248 7.50 13.27 21.41
C LYS A 248 8.41 12.11 21.07
N VAL A 249 9.71 12.37 20.92
CA VAL A 249 10.71 11.37 20.53
C VAL A 249 11.36 10.82 21.78
N ASN A 250 11.10 9.56 22.12
CA ASN A 250 11.69 8.93 23.28
C ASN A 250 13.02 8.26 22.89
N LYS A 251 14.15 8.86 23.29
CA LYS A 251 15.49 8.35 22.93
C LYS A 251 15.88 7.07 23.67
N GLU A 252 15.12 6.63 24.68
CA GLU A 252 15.37 5.36 25.37
C GLU A 252 14.91 4.14 24.56
N SER A 253 14.13 4.33 23.49
CA SER A 253 13.58 3.25 22.66
C SER A 253 12.80 2.21 23.49
N VAL A 254 12.80 0.94 23.06
CA VAL A 254 12.03 -0.18 23.59
C VAL A 254 12.92 -1.38 23.90
N SER A 255 12.47 -2.25 24.80
CA SER A 255 13.05 -3.53 25.20
C SER A 255 12.23 -4.71 24.73
N GLU A 256 12.82 -5.91 24.81
CA GLU A 256 12.07 -7.13 24.53
C GLU A 256 10.83 -7.20 25.45
N ASP A 257 9.72 -7.63 24.88
CA ASP A 257 8.38 -7.68 25.47
C ASP A 257 7.73 -6.31 25.79
N ASP A 258 8.39 -5.17 25.55
CA ASP A 258 7.74 -3.86 25.70
C ASP A 258 6.55 -3.71 24.75
N TYR A 259 5.50 -3.03 25.22
CA TYR A 259 4.35 -2.66 24.41
C TYR A 259 4.76 -1.72 23.28
N ILE A 260 4.25 -2.00 22.08
CA ILE A 260 4.33 -1.12 20.93
C ILE A 260 2.99 -1.04 20.20
N MET A 261 2.72 0.10 19.59
CA MET A 261 1.64 0.27 18.62
C MET A 261 2.12 1.04 17.39
N VAL A 262 1.45 0.80 16.27
CA VAL A 262 1.63 1.53 15.01
C VAL A 262 0.31 2.13 14.59
N LEU A 263 0.36 3.42 14.24
CA LEU A 263 -0.74 4.17 13.66
C LEU A 263 -0.38 4.48 12.21
N GLY A 264 -1.18 4.02 11.24
CA GLY A 264 -0.85 4.24 9.84
C GLY A 264 -1.97 3.95 8.86
N TYR A 265 -1.65 4.05 7.57
CA TYR A 265 -2.61 3.93 6.46
C TYR A 265 -2.36 2.65 5.66
N PRO A 266 -2.64 1.46 6.23
CA PRO A 266 -2.43 0.20 5.53
C PRO A 266 -3.26 0.17 4.24
N GLY A 267 -2.62 -0.19 3.15
CA GLY A 267 -3.13 -0.05 1.80
C GLY A 267 -4.32 -0.96 1.54
N ARG A 268 -4.09 -2.28 1.56
CA ARG A 268 -5.14 -3.27 1.27
C ARG A 268 -4.87 -4.63 1.89
N THR A 269 -5.90 -5.21 2.48
CA THR A 269 -5.97 -6.64 2.82
C THR A 269 -7.21 -7.29 2.18
N ASN A 270 -7.26 -8.62 2.22
CA ASN A 270 -8.27 -9.49 1.64
C ASN A 270 -8.61 -10.65 2.60
N ARG A 271 -8.54 -10.40 3.92
CA ARG A 271 -8.72 -11.40 4.97
C ARG A 271 -10.14 -11.94 5.09
N TYR A 272 -11.12 -11.27 4.48
CA TYR A 272 -12.49 -11.76 4.46
C TYR A 272 -12.95 -12.26 3.09
N ARG A 273 -12.00 -12.54 2.17
CA ARG A 273 -12.30 -13.27 0.93
C ARG A 273 -12.75 -14.70 1.22
N VAL A 274 -13.70 -15.17 0.40
CA VAL A 274 -14.21 -16.54 0.46
C VAL A 274 -13.17 -17.52 -0.09
N ALA A 275 -13.24 -18.79 0.31
CA ALA A 275 -12.29 -19.84 -0.02
C ALA A 275 -12.07 -19.97 -1.52
N SER A 276 -13.14 -19.87 -2.33
CA SER A 276 -13.07 -19.94 -3.79
C SER A 276 -12.30 -18.76 -4.43
N GLU A 277 -12.36 -17.56 -3.83
CA GLU A 277 -11.57 -16.41 -4.27
C GLU A 277 -10.09 -16.60 -3.91
N VAL A 278 -9.83 -17.08 -2.68
CA VAL A 278 -8.46 -17.35 -2.20
C VAL A 278 -7.81 -18.41 -3.08
N GLU A 279 -8.46 -19.56 -3.27
CA GLU A 279 -7.96 -20.65 -4.08
C GLU A 279 -7.63 -20.18 -5.50
N HIS A 280 -8.57 -19.53 -6.19
CA HIS A 280 -8.34 -19.02 -7.54
C HIS A 280 -7.18 -18.00 -7.60
N GLN A 281 -7.09 -17.12 -6.60
CA GLN A 281 -6.02 -16.13 -6.55
C GLN A 281 -4.63 -16.79 -6.50
N PHE A 282 -4.44 -17.79 -5.64
CA PHE A 282 -3.14 -18.42 -5.43
C PHE A 282 -2.82 -19.52 -6.44
N THR A 283 -3.83 -20.23 -6.97
CA THR A 283 -3.62 -21.35 -7.89
C THR A 283 -3.63 -20.96 -9.36
N TRP A 284 -4.24 -19.82 -9.71
CA TRP A 284 -4.34 -19.35 -11.09
C TRP A 284 -3.84 -17.92 -11.25
N ALA A 285 -4.39 -16.97 -10.49
CA ALA A 285 -4.21 -15.55 -10.77
C ALA A 285 -2.78 -15.05 -10.52
N TYR A 286 -2.17 -15.37 -9.37
CA TYR A 286 -0.78 -15.01 -9.08
C TYR A 286 0.22 -15.75 -9.98
N PRO A 287 0.12 -17.07 -10.21
CA PRO A 287 0.98 -17.78 -11.16
C PRO A 287 0.96 -17.18 -12.57
N VAL A 288 -0.23 -16.93 -13.14
CA VAL A 288 -0.35 -16.31 -14.48
C VAL A 288 0.24 -14.90 -14.49
N ALA A 289 -0.06 -14.11 -13.46
CA ALA A 289 0.46 -12.76 -13.37
C ALA A 289 1.98 -12.70 -13.20
N LYS A 290 2.57 -13.68 -12.52
CA LYS A 290 4.03 -13.84 -12.39
C LYS A 290 4.63 -14.18 -13.76
N ALA A 291 4.09 -15.19 -14.45
CA ALA A 291 4.56 -15.62 -15.76
C ALA A 291 4.57 -14.45 -16.77
N TYR A 292 3.46 -13.72 -16.91
CA TYR A 292 3.42 -12.56 -17.82
C TYR A 292 4.42 -11.47 -17.47
N ARG A 293 4.75 -11.27 -16.19
CA ARG A 293 5.77 -10.28 -15.80
C ARG A 293 7.16 -10.76 -16.19
N GLU A 294 7.49 -12.02 -15.92
CA GLU A 294 8.79 -12.61 -16.25
C GLU A 294 9.01 -12.63 -17.77
N GLU A 295 8.00 -13.01 -18.54
CA GLU A 295 8.08 -12.96 -20.01
C GLU A 295 8.33 -11.54 -20.55
N ILE A 296 7.70 -10.52 -19.96
CA ILE A 296 7.94 -9.12 -20.35
C ILE A 296 9.33 -8.64 -19.93
N ILE A 297 9.81 -9.04 -18.75
CA ILE A 297 11.18 -8.77 -18.30
C ILE A 297 12.18 -9.34 -19.31
N ASP A 298 12.02 -10.61 -19.65
CA ASP A 298 12.90 -11.32 -20.59
C ASP A 298 12.85 -10.67 -21.97
N LEU A 299 11.66 -10.30 -22.45
CA LEU A 299 11.48 -9.58 -23.71
C LEU A 299 12.24 -8.26 -23.71
N ILE A 300 12.11 -7.44 -22.66
CA ILE A 300 12.84 -6.17 -22.56
C ILE A 300 14.35 -6.45 -22.51
N HIS A 301 14.80 -7.45 -21.75
CA HIS A 301 16.21 -7.85 -21.65
C HIS A 301 16.82 -8.27 -22.98
N GLN A 302 16.12 -9.11 -23.75
CA GLN A 302 16.58 -9.59 -25.04
C GLN A 302 16.63 -8.48 -26.11
N ASN A 303 15.85 -7.41 -25.94
CA ASN A 303 15.69 -6.35 -26.95
C ASN A 303 16.28 -5.00 -26.53
N SER A 304 16.90 -4.91 -25.36
CA SER A 304 17.60 -3.71 -24.89
C SER A 304 18.93 -4.08 -24.24
N ALA A 305 20.03 -3.67 -24.86
CA ALA A 305 21.36 -3.84 -24.27
C ALA A 305 21.45 -3.05 -22.96
N VAL A 306 22.19 -3.58 -21.99
CA VAL A 306 22.46 -2.88 -20.72
C VAL A 306 23.02 -1.49 -21.02
N ALA A 307 22.52 -0.46 -20.31
CA ALA A 307 22.85 0.96 -20.50
C ALA A 307 22.45 1.61 -21.84
N SER A 308 21.75 0.92 -22.76
CA SER A 308 21.15 1.56 -23.93
C SER A 308 20.02 2.54 -23.53
N ASP A 309 19.74 3.55 -24.36
CA ASP A 309 18.60 4.47 -24.15
C ASP A 309 17.27 3.71 -23.96
N LYS A 310 17.04 2.66 -24.77
CA LYS A 310 15.91 1.73 -24.62
C LYS A 310 15.83 1.14 -23.21
N ARG A 311 16.97 0.65 -22.71
CA ARG A 311 17.06 0.03 -21.39
C ARG A 311 16.78 1.02 -20.28
N ILE A 312 17.35 2.22 -20.38
CA ILE A 312 17.17 3.29 -19.39
C ILE A 312 15.69 3.67 -19.26
N LYS A 313 15.00 3.86 -20.38
CA LYS A 313 13.56 4.18 -20.41
C LYS A 313 12.68 3.13 -19.73
N TYR A 314 13.08 1.86 -19.75
CA TYR A 314 12.34 0.75 -19.14
C TYR A 314 12.86 0.32 -17.78
N GLN A 315 13.89 0.96 -17.21
CA GLN A 315 14.51 0.51 -15.96
C GLN A 315 13.51 0.48 -14.78
N ASN A 316 12.65 1.50 -14.66
CA ASN A 316 11.62 1.56 -13.62
C ASN A 316 10.54 0.48 -13.82
N GLU A 317 10.19 0.19 -15.08
CA GLU A 317 9.23 -0.85 -15.43
C GLU A 317 9.79 -2.23 -15.07
N LEU A 318 11.04 -2.52 -15.43
CA LEU A 318 11.75 -3.75 -15.08
C LEU A 318 11.80 -3.96 -13.57
N ALA A 319 12.19 -2.93 -12.81
CA ALA A 319 12.23 -2.99 -11.35
C ALA A 319 10.84 -3.31 -10.75
N SER A 320 9.79 -2.66 -11.25
CA SER A 320 8.41 -2.92 -10.84
C SER A 320 7.97 -4.36 -11.17
N LEU A 321 8.20 -4.81 -12.42
CA LEU A 321 7.87 -6.16 -12.86
C LEU A 321 8.58 -7.21 -12.00
N ALA A 322 9.89 -7.06 -11.79
CA ALA A 322 10.70 -8.00 -11.03
C ALA A 322 10.25 -8.07 -9.55
N ASN A 323 9.99 -6.92 -8.93
CA ASN A 323 9.52 -6.85 -7.55
C ASN A 323 8.19 -7.60 -7.36
N TYR A 324 7.21 -7.35 -8.23
CA TYR A 324 5.91 -8.03 -8.14
C TYR A 324 5.98 -9.51 -8.54
N ALA A 325 6.84 -9.90 -9.48
CA ALA A 325 7.05 -11.32 -9.82
C ALA A 325 7.64 -12.10 -8.63
N LYS A 326 8.65 -11.53 -7.95
CA LYS A 326 9.23 -12.08 -6.71
C LYS A 326 8.15 -12.19 -5.62
N ASN A 327 7.44 -11.10 -5.35
CA ASN A 327 6.37 -11.07 -4.34
C ASN A 327 5.29 -12.14 -4.58
N TYR A 328 4.82 -12.28 -5.83
CA TYR A 328 3.80 -13.27 -6.16
C TYR A 328 4.32 -14.70 -6.03
N GLY A 329 5.58 -14.94 -6.40
CA GLY A 329 6.23 -16.23 -6.14
C GLY A 329 6.26 -16.58 -4.65
N SER A 330 6.68 -15.63 -3.81
CA SER A 330 6.73 -15.78 -2.36
C SER A 330 5.35 -15.96 -1.72
N LEU A 331 4.34 -15.22 -2.19
CA LEU A 331 2.94 -15.40 -1.76
C LEU A 331 2.43 -16.82 -2.07
N VAL A 332 2.68 -17.33 -3.27
CA VAL A 332 2.29 -18.69 -3.68
C VAL A 332 3.04 -19.74 -2.87
N GLU A 333 4.33 -19.53 -2.59
CA GLU A 333 5.13 -20.41 -1.74
C GLU A 333 4.53 -20.49 -0.32
N SER A 334 4.26 -19.34 0.31
CA SER A 334 3.66 -19.28 1.64
C SER A 334 2.28 -19.91 1.69
N TYR A 335 1.44 -19.68 0.68
CA TYR A 335 0.14 -20.33 0.56
C TYR A 335 0.25 -21.86 0.44
N THR A 336 1.21 -22.35 -0.36
CA THR A 336 1.40 -23.80 -0.60
C THR A 336 1.90 -24.53 0.64
N LYS A 337 2.74 -23.89 1.44
CA LYS A 337 3.24 -24.46 2.70
C LYS A 337 2.27 -24.30 3.87
N GLY A 338 1.37 -23.32 3.79
CA GLY A 338 0.46 -22.94 4.85
C GLY A 338 -0.86 -23.72 4.86
N THR A 339 -1.72 -23.36 5.81
CA THR A 339 -3.07 -23.94 5.99
C THR A 339 -4.19 -22.98 5.61
N THR A 340 -3.87 -21.88 4.92
CA THR A 340 -4.80 -20.77 4.64
C THR A 340 -6.10 -21.24 4.00
N LEU A 341 -6.04 -22.04 2.92
CA LEU A 341 -7.25 -22.53 2.24
C LEU A 341 -8.09 -23.44 3.15
N ALA A 342 -7.44 -24.38 3.85
CA ALA A 342 -8.15 -25.30 4.74
C ALA A 342 -8.87 -24.55 5.87
N ARG A 343 -8.23 -23.55 6.48
CA ARG A 343 -8.85 -22.69 7.51
C ARG A 343 -10.01 -21.87 6.95
N LYS A 344 -9.90 -21.36 5.72
CA LYS A 344 -11.00 -20.65 5.04
C LYS A 344 -12.21 -21.56 4.80
N GLN A 345 -11.98 -22.76 4.28
CA GLN A 345 -13.04 -23.75 4.04
C GLN A 345 -13.69 -24.19 5.36
N GLN A 346 -12.89 -24.38 6.41
CA GLN A 346 -13.41 -24.70 7.74
C GLN A 346 -14.28 -23.56 8.30
N LEU A 347 -13.80 -22.32 8.24
CA LEU A 347 -14.58 -21.15 8.69
C LEU A 347 -15.92 -21.06 7.97
N GLU A 348 -15.93 -21.26 6.65
CA GLU A 348 -17.17 -21.25 5.85
C GLU A 348 -18.13 -22.38 6.22
N ALA A 349 -17.62 -23.58 6.47
CA ALA A 349 -18.43 -24.72 6.91
C ALA A 349 -19.04 -24.46 8.30
N GLU A 350 -18.24 -23.96 9.24
CA GLU A 350 -18.71 -23.60 10.59
C GLU A 350 -19.74 -22.47 10.56
N LEU A 351 -19.49 -21.41 9.78
CA LEU A 351 -20.42 -20.30 9.58
C LEU A 351 -21.74 -20.80 8.99
N THR A 352 -21.69 -21.66 7.98
CA THR A 352 -22.87 -22.24 7.35
C THR A 352 -23.68 -23.09 8.33
N ALA A 353 -23.02 -23.93 9.12
CA ALA A 353 -23.68 -24.72 10.17
C ALA A 353 -24.33 -23.82 11.23
N TRP A 354 -23.62 -22.79 11.68
CA TRP A 354 -24.14 -21.81 12.63
C TRP A 354 -25.37 -21.08 12.07
N ILE A 355 -25.32 -20.60 10.83
CA ILE A 355 -26.48 -19.98 10.16
C ILE A 355 -27.67 -20.93 10.13
N ASN A 356 -27.47 -22.19 9.73
CA ASN A 356 -28.54 -23.17 9.56
C ASN A 356 -29.18 -23.66 10.87
N ASN A 357 -28.45 -23.60 11.98
CA ASN A 357 -28.95 -24.02 13.30
C ASN A 357 -29.96 -23.05 13.93
N ASN A 358 -30.36 -21.98 13.24
CA ASN A 358 -31.40 -21.06 13.72
C ASN A 358 -32.23 -20.53 12.55
N ALA A 359 -33.57 -20.60 12.66
CA ALA A 359 -34.47 -20.22 11.57
C ALA A 359 -34.37 -18.73 11.16
N GLN A 360 -34.18 -17.82 12.13
CA GLN A 360 -34.03 -16.39 11.84
C GLN A 360 -32.70 -16.09 11.15
N ARG A 361 -31.59 -16.71 11.61
CA ARG A 361 -30.29 -16.60 10.94
C ARG A 361 -30.34 -17.18 9.53
N LYS A 362 -30.95 -18.34 9.36
CA LYS A 362 -31.12 -18.98 8.04
C LYS A 362 -31.92 -18.09 7.09
N ALA A 363 -33.02 -17.49 7.55
CA ALA A 363 -33.82 -16.57 6.76
C ALA A 363 -33.02 -15.31 6.35
N LYS A 364 -32.17 -14.78 7.24
CA LYS A 364 -31.38 -13.57 7.00
C LYS A 364 -30.13 -13.80 6.14
N TYR A 365 -29.37 -14.87 6.41
CA TYR A 365 -28.01 -15.09 5.89
C TYR A 365 -27.85 -16.33 5.01
N GLY A 366 -28.84 -17.23 4.93
CA GLY A 366 -28.69 -18.54 4.27
C GLY A 366 -28.21 -18.49 2.82
N ASN A 367 -28.52 -17.40 2.11
CA ASN A 367 -28.11 -17.19 0.71
C ASN A 367 -26.85 -16.32 0.54
N ALA A 368 -26.27 -15.78 1.62
CA ALA A 368 -25.16 -14.84 1.54
C ALA A 368 -23.91 -15.48 0.89
N LEU A 369 -23.42 -16.59 1.46
CA LEU A 369 -22.25 -17.30 0.93
C LEU A 369 -22.54 -18.01 -0.40
N PRO A 370 -23.64 -18.78 -0.58
CA PRO A 370 -23.93 -19.42 -1.87
C PRO A 370 -24.10 -18.43 -3.03
N GLY A 371 -24.82 -17.32 -2.80
CA GLY A 371 -25.00 -16.29 -3.81
C GLY A 371 -23.70 -15.58 -4.16
N LEU A 372 -22.86 -15.33 -3.16
CA LEU A 372 -21.54 -14.74 -3.37
C LEU A 372 -20.62 -15.67 -4.18
N ASN A 373 -20.55 -16.95 -3.82
CA ASN A 373 -19.74 -17.95 -4.55
C ASN A 373 -20.18 -18.09 -6.01
N LYS A 374 -21.48 -18.02 -6.31
CA LYS A 374 -21.98 -18.01 -7.69
C LYS A 374 -21.43 -16.83 -8.51
N LEU A 375 -21.47 -15.63 -7.94
CA LEU A 375 -20.98 -14.41 -8.61
C LEU A 375 -19.44 -14.38 -8.73
N VAL A 376 -18.74 -14.93 -7.74
CA VAL A 376 -17.29 -15.14 -7.81
C VAL A 376 -16.94 -16.07 -8.96
N ALA A 377 -17.62 -17.21 -9.12
CA ALA A 377 -17.39 -18.11 -10.24
C ALA A 377 -17.63 -17.43 -11.60
N GLN A 378 -18.67 -16.61 -11.72
CA GLN A 378 -18.92 -15.79 -12.91
C GLN A 378 -17.76 -14.81 -13.19
N SER A 379 -17.21 -14.17 -12.15
CA SER A 379 -16.03 -13.30 -12.29
C SER A 379 -14.80 -14.06 -12.79
N GLN A 380 -14.60 -15.29 -12.33
CA GLN A 380 -13.45 -16.12 -12.66
C GLN A 380 -13.49 -16.63 -14.11
N GLU A 381 -14.68 -16.83 -14.68
CA GLU A 381 -14.84 -17.28 -16.07
C GLU A 381 -14.16 -16.34 -17.10
N PHE A 382 -14.19 -15.03 -16.85
CA PHE A 382 -13.60 -14.01 -17.73
C PHE A 382 -12.27 -13.43 -17.19
N ALA A 383 -11.70 -14.04 -16.16
CA ALA A 383 -10.42 -13.63 -15.63
C ALA A 383 -9.27 -13.72 -16.66
N PRO A 384 -9.16 -14.77 -17.52
CA PRO A 384 -8.11 -14.82 -18.55
C PRO A 384 -8.17 -13.64 -19.53
N GLN A 385 -9.37 -13.32 -20.04
CA GLN A 385 -9.60 -12.15 -20.90
C GLN A 385 -9.13 -10.86 -20.21
N SER A 386 -9.59 -10.65 -18.97
CA SER A 386 -9.29 -9.45 -18.18
C SER A 386 -7.79 -9.28 -17.95
N TYR A 387 -7.09 -10.38 -17.63
CA TYR A 387 -5.65 -10.38 -17.41
C TYR A 387 -4.89 -10.05 -18.68
N VAL A 388 -5.17 -10.75 -19.78
CA VAL A 388 -4.48 -10.49 -21.05
C VAL A 388 -4.70 -9.04 -21.51
N LEU A 389 -5.94 -8.54 -21.49
CA LEU A 389 -6.24 -7.16 -21.84
C LEU A 389 -5.56 -6.15 -20.91
N SER A 390 -5.46 -6.45 -19.61
CA SER A 390 -4.73 -5.61 -18.65
C SER A 390 -3.24 -5.53 -18.96
N TYR A 391 -2.61 -6.61 -19.41
CA TYR A 391 -1.19 -6.64 -19.75
C TYR A 391 -0.90 -6.11 -21.16
N MET A 392 -1.84 -6.24 -22.10
CA MET A 392 -1.81 -5.47 -23.36
C MET A 392 -1.75 -3.97 -23.06
N GLY A 393 -2.38 -3.52 -21.96
CA GLY A 393 -2.28 -2.15 -21.43
C GLY A 393 -0.89 -1.71 -20.98
N ARG A 394 0.13 -2.59 -21.00
CA ARG A 394 1.54 -2.17 -20.85
C ARG A 394 2.10 -1.53 -22.12
N SER A 395 1.47 -1.73 -23.28
CA SER A 395 1.71 -0.86 -24.45
C SER A 395 1.16 0.53 -24.16
N GLN A 396 2.06 1.51 -24.20
CA GLN A 396 1.79 2.88 -23.82
C GLN A 396 0.98 3.62 -24.87
N LEU A 397 1.25 3.38 -26.15
CA LEU A 397 0.53 4.05 -27.24
C LEU A 397 -0.91 3.52 -27.36
N LEU A 398 -1.10 2.20 -27.23
CA LEU A 398 -2.44 1.60 -27.14
C LEU A 398 -3.24 2.18 -25.96
N THR A 399 -2.59 2.26 -24.79
CA THR A 399 -3.23 2.79 -23.58
C THR A 399 -3.53 4.27 -23.69
N ALA A 400 -2.63 5.07 -24.29
CA ALA A 400 -2.85 6.49 -24.52
C ALA A 400 -4.07 6.71 -25.42
N ALA A 401 -4.15 6.03 -26.57
CA ALA A 401 -5.28 6.12 -27.49
C ALA A 401 -6.61 5.76 -26.80
N ASN A 402 -6.63 4.65 -26.06
CA ASN A 402 -7.82 4.20 -25.33
C ASN A 402 -8.28 5.21 -24.28
N LYS A 403 -7.35 5.82 -23.54
CA LYS A 403 -7.65 6.84 -22.52
C LYS A 403 -8.09 8.16 -23.14
N LEU A 404 -7.41 8.63 -24.19
CA LEU A 404 -7.74 9.88 -24.88
C LEU A 404 -9.13 9.79 -25.53
N HIS A 405 -9.44 8.68 -26.21
CA HIS A 405 -10.78 8.44 -26.76
C HIS A 405 -11.84 8.39 -25.64
N ARG A 406 -11.54 7.70 -24.53
CA ARG A 406 -12.47 7.67 -23.38
C ARG A 406 -12.70 9.06 -22.81
N LEU A 407 -11.67 9.90 -22.70
CA LEU A 407 -11.78 11.27 -22.22
C LEU A 407 -12.72 12.09 -23.11
N ALA A 408 -12.58 12.00 -24.44
CA ALA A 408 -13.48 12.69 -25.37
C ALA A 408 -14.95 12.28 -25.17
N VAL A 409 -15.21 10.98 -24.96
CA VAL A 409 -16.57 10.49 -24.69
C VAL A 409 -17.09 11.01 -23.34
N GLU A 410 -16.29 10.97 -22.28
CA GLU A 410 -16.70 11.46 -20.96
C GLU A 410 -16.91 12.98 -20.94
N LYS A 411 -16.12 13.76 -21.71
CA LYS A 411 -16.31 15.21 -21.84
C LYS A 411 -17.67 15.60 -22.43
N THR A 412 -18.40 14.68 -23.09
CA THR A 412 -19.78 14.92 -23.57
C THR A 412 -20.84 14.91 -22.45
N LYS A 413 -20.47 14.49 -21.24
CA LYS A 413 -21.36 14.41 -20.08
C LYS A 413 -21.07 15.53 -19.07
N PRO A 414 -22.06 15.92 -18.25
CA PRO A 414 -21.83 16.73 -17.05
C PRO A 414 -20.76 16.11 -16.14
N ASP A 415 -19.95 16.93 -15.46
CA ASP A 415 -18.76 16.45 -14.75
C ASP A 415 -19.03 15.39 -13.68
N LEU A 416 -20.18 15.47 -12.99
CA LEU A 416 -20.59 14.48 -11.99
C LEU A 416 -21.03 13.14 -12.61
N GLU A 417 -21.46 13.14 -13.87
CA GLU A 417 -21.86 11.95 -14.61
C GLU A 417 -20.66 11.26 -15.29
N ARG A 418 -19.49 11.91 -15.29
CA ARG A 418 -18.27 11.34 -15.85
C ARG A 418 -17.76 10.18 -15.01
N GLN A 419 -17.14 9.21 -15.68
CA GLN A 419 -16.42 8.12 -15.03
C GLN A 419 -15.30 8.70 -14.14
N ARG A 420 -15.13 8.15 -12.92
CA ARG A 420 -14.00 8.50 -12.05
C ARG A 420 -12.67 8.29 -12.80
N GLY A 421 -11.75 9.25 -12.71
CA GLY A 421 -10.51 9.28 -13.50
C GLY A 421 -10.62 10.16 -14.76
N TYR A 422 -11.82 10.62 -15.10
CA TYR A 422 -12.11 11.50 -16.24
C TYR A 422 -12.93 12.73 -15.82
N GLN A 423 -13.04 13.02 -14.52
CA GLN A 423 -13.67 14.24 -14.01
C GLN A 423 -12.68 15.41 -14.06
N ASN A 424 -13.17 16.65 -13.96
CA ASN A 424 -12.31 17.85 -13.98
C ASN A 424 -11.20 17.77 -12.91
N ARG A 425 -11.52 17.22 -11.73
CA ARG A 425 -10.56 16.99 -10.63
C ARG A 425 -9.43 16.00 -10.95
N ASP A 426 -9.55 15.24 -12.04
CA ASP A 426 -8.56 14.23 -12.47
C ASP A 426 -7.62 14.75 -13.58
N MET A 427 -7.93 15.90 -14.20
CA MET A 427 -7.28 16.33 -15.46
C MET A 427 -5.79 16.61 -15.33
N SER A 428 -5.34 17.20 -14.21
CA SER A 428 -3.91 17.43 -13.97
C SER A 428 -3.12 16.11 -13.95
N ARG A 429 -3.65 15.07 -13.29
CA ARG A 429 -3.03 13.74 -13.28
C ARG A 429 -3.09 13.07 -14.64
N PHE A 430 -4.18 13.27 -15.37
CA PHE A 430 -4.35 12.73 -16.72
C PHE A 430 -3.29 13.31 -17.68
N GLU A 431 -3.11 14.64 -17.68
CA GLU A 431 -2.11 15.35 -18.49
C GLU A 431 -0.69 14.88 -18.16
N GLN A 432 -0.34 14.82 -16.87
CA GLN A 432 0.95 14.31 -16.44
C GLN A 432 1.18 12.87 -16.92
N GLY A 433 0.13 12.03 -16.92
CA GLY A 433 0.19 10.69 -17.48
C GLY A 433 0.56 10.66 -18.97
N MET A 434 0.09 11.63 -19.76
CA MET A 434 0.41 11.75 -21.18
C MET A 434 1.84 12.27 -21.43
N LYS A 435 2.33 13.17 -20.57
CA LYS A 435 3.70 13.69 -20.62
C LYS A 435 4.73 12.61 -20.25
N THR A 436 4.49 11.88 -19.16
CA THR A 436 5.42 10.87 -18.65
C THR A 436 5.74 9.76 -19.65
N ILE A 437 4.87 9.48 -20.63
CA ILE A 437 5.12 8.51 -21.70
C ILE A 437 6.46 8.78 -22.41
N ASN A 438 6.81 10.04 -22.67
CA ASN A 438 8.06 10.41 -23.35
C ASN A 438 9.32 9.89 -22.66
N ARG A 439 9.30 9.80 -21.32
CA ARG A 439 10.46 9.39 -20.52
C ARG A 439 10.62 7.88 -20.44
N ARG A 440 9.63 7.10 -20.87
CA ARG A 440 9.60 5.65 -20.69
C ARG A 440 9.20 4.89 -21.96
N LEU A 441 9.07 5.56 -23.10
CA LEU A 441 8.67 4.97 -24.37
C LEU A 441 9.88 4.73 -25.28
N ASP A 442 10.06 3.48 -25.66
CA ASP A 442 10.78 3.08 -26.86
C ASP A 442 9.80 2.30 -27.75
N LEU A 443 9.68 2.70 -29.01
CA LEU A 443 8.68 2.18 -29.93
C LEU A 443 8.88 0.69 -30.24
N ASP A 444 10.14 0.28 -30.36
CA ASP A 444 10.49 -1.11 -30.65
C ASP A 444 10.14 -2.03 -29.49
N ILE A 445 10.44 -1.63 -28.25
CA ILE A 445 10.04 -2.38 -27.06
C ILE A 445 8.51 -2.39 -26.87
N ASP A 446 7.83 -1.25 -27.04
CA ASP A 446 6.36 -1.15 -26.89
C ASP A 446 5.64 -2.06 -27.89
N GLN A 447 6.11 -2.07 -29.15
CA GLN A 447 5.61 -2.95 -30.20
C GLN A 447 5.79 -4.42 -29.84
N LYS A 448 6.97 -4.81 -29.36
CA LYS A 448 7.25 -6.20 -28.97
C LYS A 448 6.42 -6.65 -27.78
N ILE A 449 6.22 -5.79 -26.78
CA ILE A 449 5.31 -6.08 -25.65
C ILE A 449 3.88 -6.31 -26.16
N LEU A 450 3.38 -5.43 -27.03
CA LEU A 450 2.04 -5.58 -27.61
C LEU A 450 1.91 -6.88 -28.44
N ALA A 451 2.91 -7.16 -29.29
CA ALA A 451 2.95 -8.39 -30.09
C ALA A 451 2.91 -9.63 -29.20
N HIS A 452 3.73 -9.66 -28.14
CA HIS A 452 3.79 -10.77 -27.19
C HIS A 452 2.44 -10.99 -26.48
N MET A 453 1.82 -9.92 -25.99
CA MET A 453 0.51 -10.04 -25.33
C MET A 453 -0.62 -10.41 -26.29
N LEU A 454 -0.52 -10.05 -27.58
CA LEU A 454 -1.45 -10.49 -28.61
C LEU A 454 -1.35 -12.00 -28.88
N LYS A 455 -0.20 -12.64 -28.63
CA LYS A 455 -0.08 -14.11 -28.68
C LYS A 455 -0.92 -14.77 -27.60
N HIS A 456 -0.82 -14.26 -26.36
CA HIS A 456 -1.67 -14.71 -25.25
C HIS A 456 -3.15 -14.47 -25.51
N TYR A 457 -3.48 -13.33 -26.12
CA TYR A 457 -4.85 -12.99 -26.51
C TYR A 457 -5.39 -13.97 -27.56
N ALA A 458 -4.61 -14.28 -28.60
CA ALA A 458 -5.03 -15.21 -29.65
C ALA A 458 -5.17 -16.67 -29.16
N ALA A 459 -4.56 -17.00 -28.02
CA ALA A 459 -4.70 -18.31 -27.37
C ALA A 459 -5.93 -18.41 -26.44
N LEU A 460 -6.67 -17.31 -26.24
CA LEU A 460 -7.91 -17.34 -25.45
C LEU A 460 -9.01 -18.15 -26.16
N PRO A 461 -9.99 -18.67 -25.42
CA PRO A 461 -11.21 -19.20 -26.03
C PRO A 461 -11.92 -18.12 -26.86
N ALA A 462 -12.48 -18.49 -28.03
CA ALA A 462 -13.14 -17.54 -28.93
C ALA A 462 -14.23 -16.67 -28.28
N LYS A 463 -14.95 -17.19 -27.25
CA LYS A 463 -15.95 -16.43 -26.49
C LYS A 463 -15.36 -15.27 -25.66
N GLN A 464 -14.05 -15.28 -25.43
CA GLN A 464 -13.28 -14.26 -24.72
C GLN A 464 -12.55 -13.31 -25.68
N HIS A 465 -12.78 -13.43 -26.98
CA HIS A 465 -12.25 -12.47 -27.95
C HIS A 465 -13.17 -11.26 -28.09
N ILE A 466 -12.55 -10.11 -28.36
CA ILE A 466 -13.20 -8.91 -28.84
C ILE A 466 -13.06 -8.91 -30.37
N LYS A 467 -14.16 -9.15 -31.10
CA LYS A 467 -14.18 -9.22 -32.56
C LYS A 467 -13.44 -8.06 -33.26
N ALA A 468 -13.57 -6.84 -32.75
CA ALA A 468 -12.89 -5.67 -33.31
C ALA A 468 -11.35 -5.72 -33.15
N ILE A 469 -10.83 -6.36 -32.09
CA ILE A 469 -9.39 -6.63 -31.93
C ILE A 469 -8.96 -7.69 -32.95
N ASP A 470 -9.73 -8.76 -33.08
CA ASP A 470 -9.43 -9.84 -34.04
C ASP A 470 -9.34 -9.30 -35.46
N GLN A 471 -10.32 -8.49 -35.86
CA GLN A 471 -10.36 -7.85 -37.17
C GLN A 471 -9.20 -6.87 -37.39
N PHE A 472 -8.88 -6.07 -36.36
CA PHE A 472 -7.84 -5.07 -36.49
C PHE A 472 -6.44 -5.69 -36.61
N PHE A 473 -6.16 -6.76 -35.86
CA PHE A 473 -4.85 -7.43 -35.87
C PHE A 473 -4.78 -8.67 -36.80
N GLY A 474 -5.89 -9.04 -37.45
CA GLY A 474 -5.92 -10.17 -38.39
C GLY A 474 -5.91 -11.55 -37.72
N LEU A 475 -6.58 -11.69 -36.57
CA LEU A 475 -6.61 -12.90 -35.75
C LEU A 475 -7.84 -13.81 -35.99
N GLU A 476 -8.74 -13.43 -36.89
CA GLU A 476 -10.01 -14.14 -37.14
C GLU A 476 -9.83 -15.61 -37.56
N ASN A 477 -8.69 -15.94 -38.20
CA ASN A 477 -8.34 -17.28 -38.65
C ASN A 477 -7.18 -17.89 -37.85
N GLY A 478 -6.98 -17.45 -36.61
CA GLY A 478 -5.84 -17.80 -35.76
C GLY A 478 -4.64 -16.87 -35.95
N LEU A 479 -3.61 -17.07 -35.13
CA LEU A 479 -2.41 -16.24 -35.12
C LEU A 479 -1.48 -16.59 -36.29
N ASN A 480 -1.22 -15.62 -37.17
CA ASN A 480 -0.08 -15.62 -38.09
C ASN A 480 0.93 -14.58 -37.61
N GLU A 481 2.05 -15.04 -37.03
CA GLU A 481 3.04 -14.15 -36.41
C GLU A 481 3.71 -13.19 -37.40
N ALA A 482 3.98 -13.64 -38.63
CA ALA A 482 4.61 -12.80 -39.64
C ALA A 482 3.68 -11.66 -40.09
N ALA A 483 2.42 -11.99 -40.36
CA ALA A 483 1.41 -11.00 -40.72
C ALA A 483 1.13 -10.02 -39.58
N LEU A 484 1.10 -10.50 -38.33
CA LEU A 484 0.97 -9.64 -37.15
C LEU A 484 2.15 -8.69 -37.01
N ALA A 485 3.38 -9.19 -37.19
CA ALA A 485 4.59 -8.36 -37.11
C ALA A 485 4.59 -7.24 -38.17
N GLU A 486 4.24 -7.57 -39.42
CA GLU A 486 4.10 -6.58 -40.50
C GLU A 486 3.01 -5.55 -40.18
N LYS A 487 1.83 -6.01 -39.73
CA LYS A 487 0.73 -5.13 -39.34
C LYS A 487 1.14 -4.16 -38.23
N LEU A 488 1.81 -4.67 -37.20
CA LEU A 488 2.31 -3.84 -36.09
C LEU A 488 3.37 -2.84 -36.57
N ASN A 489 4.31 -3.24 -37.44
CA ASN A 489 5.30 -2.32 -37.99
C ASN A 489 4.62 -1.15 -38.70
N ASN A 490 3.61 -1.43 -39.53
CA ASN A 490 2.83 -0.38 -40.20
C ASN A 490 2.09 0.53 -39.20
N ILE A 491 1.51 -0.02 -38.13
CA ILE A 491 0.82 0.76 -37.09
C ILE A 491 1.79 1.74 -36.42
N TYR A 492 2.96 1.27 -35.99
CA TYR A 492 3.94 2.09 -35.28
C TYR A 492 4.62 3.12 -36.18
N GLN A 493 4.76 2.86 -37.48
CA GLN A 493 5.25 3.85 -38.45
C GLN A 493 4.24 4.96 -38.74
N GLN A 494 2.94 4.66 -38.69
CA GLN A 494 1.88 5.61 -39.05
C GLN A 494 1.40 6.46 -37.87
N THR A 495 1.46 5.93 -36.64
CA THR A 495 0.95 6.64 -35.46
C THR A 495 1.76 7.88 -35.11
N GLN A 496 1.06 8.95 -34.74
CA GLN A 496 1.65 10.20 -34.24
C GLN A 496 1.60 10.29 -32.71
N LEU A 497 1.02 9.30 -32.02
CA LEU A 497 0.90 9.31 -30.56
C LEU A 497 2.23 9.15 -29.81
N HIS A 498 3.33 8.89 -30.51
CA HIS A 498 4.67 8.92 -29.93
C HIS A 498 5.12 10.35 -29.58
N ASP A 499 4.57 11.36 -30.26
CA ASP A 499 4.80 12.78 -29.96
C ASP A 499 3.93 13.29 -28.79
N GLU A 500 4.54 14.03 -27.87
CA GLU A 500 3.85 14.56 -26.68
C GLU A 500 2.87 15.66 -27.01
N ALA A 501 3.25 16.62 -27.86
CA ALA A 501 2.36 17.72 -28.23
C ALA A 501 1.08 17.19 -28.89
N THR A 502 1.22 16.15 -29.71
CA THR A 502 0.10 15.41 -30.30
C THR A 502 -0.77 14.79 -29.22
N ARG A 503 -0.23 13.99 -28.28
CA ARG A 503 -1.03 13.39 -27.20
C ARG A 503 -1.77 14.43 -26.36
N LEU A 504 -1.12 15.55 -26.06
CA LEU A 504 -1.71 16.65 -25.30
C LEU A 504 -2.84 17.32 -26.10
N ALA A 505 -2.63 17.60 -27.38
CA ALA A 505 -3.67 18.16 -28.24
C ALA A 505 -4.89 17.24 -28.35
N TRP A 506 -4.71 15.92 -28.35
CA TRP A 506 -5.80 14.94 -28.34
C TRP A 506 -6.65 14.95 -27.08
N MET A 507 -6.19 15.55 -25.97
CA MET A 507 -7.01 15.68 -24.76
C MET A 507 -8.23 16.56 -25.00
N ASP A 508 -8.16 17.51 -25.94
CA ASP A 508 -9.22 18.49 -26.21
C ASP A 508 -10.00 18.21 -27.50
N LYS A 509 -9.70 17.10 -28.17
CA LYS A 509 -10.40 16.66 -29.38
C LYS A 509 -11.80 16.12 -29.05
N SER A 510 -12.75 16.40 -29.95
CA SER A 510 -14.13 15.92 -29.85
C SER A 510 -14.24 14.46 -30.30
N VAL A 511 -15.32 13.78 -29.93
CA VAL A 511 -15.62 12.42 -30.43
C VAL A 511 -15.64 12.37 -31.96
N ALA A 512 -16.11 13.43 -32.63
CA ALA A 512 -16.09 13.52 -34.09
C ALA A 512 -14.67 13.55 -34.66
N ASP A 513 -13.74 14.27 -34.01
CA ASP A 513 -12.33 14.27 -34.40
C ASP A 513 -11.70 12.88 -34.27
N PHE A 514 -12.03 12.14 -33.19
CA PHE A 514 -11.58 10.75 -33.02
C PHE A 514 -12.13 9.82 -34.10
N ASN A 515 -13.42 9.94 -34.44
CA ASN A 515 -14.05 9.13 -35.49
C ASN A 515 -13.46 9.38 -36.88
N ASN A 516 -12.98 10.59 -37.14
CA ASN A 516 -12.35 10.97 -38.42
C ASN A 516 -10.83 10.79 -38.43
N ALA A 517 -10.23 10.32 -37.34
CA ALA A 517 -8.79 10.15 -37.23
C ALA A 517 -8.27 9.03 -38.14
N THR A 518 -7.11 9.26 -38.75
CA THR A 518 -6.40 8.26 -39.55
C THR A 518 -5.30 7.54 -38.77
N ASP A 519 -4.99 7.98 -37.54
CA ASP A 519 -4.02 7.32 -36.67
C ASP A 519 -4.52 5.90 -36.30
N PRO A 520 -3.73 4.84 -36.55
CA PRO A 520 -4.18 3.47 -36.39
C PRO A 520 -4.52 3.09 -34.94
N PHE A 521 -3.81 3.64 -33.95
CA PHE A 521 -4.14 3.37 -32.54
C PHE A 521 -5.43 4.09 -32.13
N ILE A 522 -5.68 5.28 -32.66
CA ILE A 522 -6.95 5.99 -32.44
C ILE A 522 -8.11 5.23 -33.09
N GLN A 523 -7.95 4.76 -34.33
CA GLN A 523 -8.96 3.96 -35.00
C GLN A 523 -9.27 2.68 -34.22
N LEU A 524 -8.26 1.99 -33.70
CA LEU A 524 -8.45 0.84 -32.82
C LEU A 524 -9.22 1.23 -31.56
N ALA A 525 -8.89 2.36 -30.92
CA ALA A 525 -9.57 2.83 -29.72
C ALA A 525 -11.05 3.12 -29.97
N VAL A 526 -11.38 3.75 -31.10
CA VAL A 526 -12.77 4.02 -31.54
C VAL A 526 -13.50 2.71 -31.84
N ASN A 527 -12.92 1.86 -32.70
CA ASN A 527 -13.56 0.63 -33.18
C ASN A 527 -13.80 -0.39 -32.04
N THR A 528 -12.95 -0.41 -31.01
CA THR A 528 -13.11 -1.29 -29.85
C THR A 528 -13.96 -0.68 -28.75
N PHE A 529 -14.28 0.62 -28.79
CA PHE A 529 -14.92 1.31 -27.67
C PHE A 529 -16.23 0.67 -27.24
N LYS A 530 -17.11 0.32 -28.19
CA LYS A 530 -18.40 -0.32 -27.88
C LYS A 530 -18.21 -1.62 -27.10
N ALA A 531 -17.27 -2.47 -27.52
CA ALA A 531 -17.00 -3.74 -26.86
C ALA A 531 -16.33 -3.54 -25.49
N ARG A 532 -15.33 -2.66 -25.39
CA ARG A 532 -14.69 -2.30 -24.11
C ARG A 532 -15.70 -1.72 -23.11
N LYS A 533 -16.64 -0.90 -23.58
CA LYS A 533 -17.70 -0.33 -22.75
C LYS A 533 -18.72 -1.39 -22.32
N ALA A 534 -19.05 -2.35 -23.17
CA ALA A 534 -19.91 -3.46 -22.80
C ALA A 534 -19.27 -4.36 -21.72
N ILE A 535 -17.96 -4.60 -21.80
CA ILE A 535 -17.20 -5.30 -20.74
C ILE A 535 -17.25 -4.50 -19.45
N GLU A 536 -16.96 -3.19 -19.50
CA GLU A 536 -17.07 -2.33 -18.30
C GLU A 536 -18.47 -2.35 -17.69
N ASP A 537 -19.53 -2.34 -18.51
CA ASP A 537 -20.91 -2.38 -18.03
C ASP A 537 -21.26 -3.73 -17.41
N ALA A 538 -20.77 -4.83 -17.98
CA ALA A 538 -20.92 -6.17 -17.40
C ALA A 538 -20.15 -6.30 -16.07
N ASP A 539 -18.96 -5.70 -15.96
CA ASP A 539 -18.18 -5.65 -14.73
C ASP A 539 -18.89 -4.84 -13.64
N LYS A 540 -19.52 -3.71 -14.02
CA LYS A 540 -20.33 -2.88 -13.11
C LYS A 540 -21.58 -3.61 -12.64
N GLU A 541 -22.27 -4.31 -13.54
CA GLU A 541 -23.39 -5.19 -13.20
C GLU A 541 -22.97 -6.27 -12.21
N LEU A 542 -21.88 -7.00 -12.50
CA LEU A 542 -21.37 -8.03 -11.61
C LEU A 542 -20.92 -7.46 -10.26
N SER A 543 -20.22 -6.32 -10.26
CA SER A 543 -19.78 -5.63 -9.04
C SER A 543 -20.97 -5.23 -8.16
N GLY A 544 -22.02 -4.65 -8.74
CA GLY A 544 -23.24 -4.33 -8.00
C GLY A 544 -23.97 -5.57 -7.49
N ASN A 545 -24.03 -6.65 -8.27
CA ASN A 545 -24.57 -7.91 -7.79
C ASN A 545 -23.75 -8.44 -6.59
N ILE A 546 -22.42 -8.36 -6.63
CA ILE A 546 -21.55 -8.71 -5.51
C ILE A 546 -21.83 -7.81 -4.30
N GLN A 547 -22.06 -6.51 -4.49
CA GLN A 547 -22.44 -5.56 -3.43
C GLN A 547 -23.77 -5.90 -2.75
N ALA A 548 -24.63 -6.74 -3.35
CA ALA A 548 -25.85 -7.22 -2.70
C ALA A 548 -25.60 -8.43 -1.76
N TYR A 549 -24.52 -9.17 -1.95
CA TYR A 549 -24.19 -10.40 -1.19
C TYR A 549 -23.02 -10.22 -0.23
N ARG A 550 -21.97 -9.48 -0.64
CA ARG A 550 -20.75 -9.29 0.16
C ARG A 550 -21.03 -8.65 1.53
N PRO A 551 -21.82 -7.56 1.64
CA PRO A 551 -22.15 -7.00 2.96
C PRO A 551 -22.93 -7.97 3.83
N LYS A 552 -23.85 -8.76 3.25
CA LYS A 552 -24.63 -9.77 4.00
C LYS A 552 -23.75 -10.92 4.50
N PHE A 553 -22.77 -11.34 3.71
CA PHE A 553 -21.77 -12.32 4.14
C PHE A 553 -20.92 -11.78 5.30
N MET A 554 -20.46 -10.52 5.18
CA MET A 554 -19.71 -9.86 6.24
C MET A 554 -20.54 -9.67 7.51
N GLU A 555 -21.80 -9.28 7.39
CA GLU A 555 -22.73 -9.17 8.52
C GLU A 555 -22.90 -10.52 9.23
N ALA A 556 -23.04 -11.61 8.48
CA ALA A 556 -23.12 -12.96 9.04
C ALA A 556 -21.82 -13.36 9.77
N LEU A 557 -20.66 -13.05 9.20
CA LEU A 557 -19.36 -13.33 9.78
C LEU A 557 -19.11 -12.52 11.07
N ILE A 558 -19.46 -11.24 11.08
CA ILE A 558 -19.41 -10.38 12.26
C ILE A 558 -20.31 -10.94 13.37
N ALA A 559 -21.54 -11.32 13.03
CA ALA A 559 -22.48 -11.90 13.99
C ALA A 559 -22.00 -13.25 14.54
N TYR A 560 -21.36 -14.07 13.70
CA TYR A 560 -20.75 -15.34 14.11
C TYR A 560 -19.59 -15.13 15.10
N ASN A 561 -18.67 -14.22 14.78
CA ASN A 561 -17.53 -13.90 15.66
C ASN A 561 -17.99 -13.28 16.97
N LYS A 562 -18.98 -12.37 16.94
CA LYS A 562 -19.59 -11.81 18.15
C LYS A 562 -20.20 -12.90 19.05
N ALA A 563 -20.86 -13.90 18.47
CA ALA A 563 -21.40 -15.04 19.23
C ALA A 563 -20.31 -15.92 19.87
N LYS A 564 -19.06 -15.82 19.38
CA LYS A 564 -17.88 -16.49 19.93
C LYS A 564 -17.02 -15.58 20.82
N ASN A 565 -17.43 -14.32 21.07
CA ASN A 565 -16.61 -13.29 21.72
C ASN A 565 -15.26 -13.07 21.03
N LEU A 566 -15.23 -13.19 19.70
CA LEU A 566 -14.06 -12.88 18.89
C LEU A 566 -14.21 -11.48 18.28
N PRO A 567 -13.18 -10.64 18.33
CA PRO A 567 -13.26 -9.31 17.78
C PRO A 567 -13.14 -9.36 16.24
N VAL A 568 -13.65 -8.33 15.56
CA VAL A 568 -13.61 -8.22 14.10
C VAL A 568 -13.18 -6.81 13.72
N TYR A 569 -12.19 -6.72 12.84
CA TYR A 569 -11.70 -5.48 12.25
C TYR A 569 -12.01 -5.49 10.75
N ALA A 570 -11.95 -4.34 10.10
CA ALA A 570 -12.17 -4.27 8.65
C ALA A 570 -10.89 -4.59 7.89
N ASP A 571 -11.02 -5.19 6.70
CA ASP A 571 -9.90 -5.23 5.75
C ASP A 571 -9.31 -3.83 5.51
N ALA A 572 -7.99 -3.72 5.40
CA ALA A 572 -7.31 -2.47 5.12
C ALA A 572 -7.76 -1.87 3.78
N ASN A 573 -7.87 -0.55 3.73
CA ASN A 573 -8.42 0.20 2.61
C ASN A 573 -7.83 1.63 2.52
N SER A 574 -6.56 1.79 2.89
CA SER A 574 -5.80 3.06 2.87
C SER A 574 -6.37 4.15 3.79
N THR A 575 -6.93 3.74 4.93
CA THR A 575 -7.46 4.63 5.98
C THR A 575 -6.66 4.45 7.27
N LEU A 576 -6.73 5.41 8.19
CA LEU A 576 -5.99 5.35 9.46
C LEU A 576 -6.44 4.14 10.29
N ARG A 577 -5.48 3.28 10.66
CA ARG A 577 -5.65 2.11 11.52
C ARG A 577 -4.64 2.11 12.64
N VAL A 578 -4.94 1.34 13.68
CA VAL A 578 -4.05 1.02 14.79
C VAL A 578 -3.80 -0.48 14.80
N THR A 579 -2.55 -0.86 14.96
CA THR A 579 -2.15 -2.23 15.33
C THR A 579 -1.26 -2.15 16.57
N TYR A 580 -1.31 -3.16 17.43
CA TYR A 580 -0.58 -3.19 18.69
C TYR A 580 0.01 -4.57 18.94
N GLY A 581 0.94 -4.65 19.88
CA GLY A 581 1.62 -5.89 20.25
C GLY A 581 2.84 -5.59 21.09
N ASN A 582 3.84 -6.46 20.99
CA ASN A 582 5.06 -6.35 21.79
C ASN A 582 6.31 -6.52 20.92
N VAL A 583 7.44 -5.99 21.38
CA VAL A 583 8.75 -6.26 20.78
C VAL A 583 9.11 -7.72 21.00
N LYS A 584 9.25 -8.50 19.92
CA LYS A 584 9.44 -9.94 20.06
C LYS A 584 10.13 -10.59 18.88
N GLY A 585 11.08 -11.48 19.18
CA GLY A 585 11.67 -12.39 18.21
C GLY A 585 10.68 -13.45 17.70
N TYR A 586 11.15 -14.36 16.85
CA TYR A 586 10.36 -15.50 16.37
C TYR A 586 11.26 -16.66 15.95
N SER A 587 10.65 -17.80 15.62
CA SER A 587 11.37 -18.96 15.09
C SER A 587 10.88 -19.24 13.67
N PRO A 588 11.63 -18.83 12.62
CA PRO A 588 11.22 -19.06 11.24
C PRO A 588 11.24 -20.55 10.87
N LYS A 589 12.11 -21.32 11.54
CA LYS A 589 12.30 -22.77 11.37
C LYS A 589 12.76 -23.37 12.68
N ASP A 590 12.49 -24.67 12.84
CA ASP A 590 13.00 -25.47 13.95
C ASP A 590 14.52 -25.30 14.13
N GLY A 591 14.95 -25.11 15.39
CA GLY A 591 16.35 -24.86 15.75
C GLY A 591 16.89 -23.46 15.43
N ILE A 592 16.11 -22.55 14.82
CA ILE A 592 16.52 -21.18 14.51
C ILE A 592 15.67 -20.19 15.30
N ILE A 593 16.33 -19.29 16.03
CA ILE A 593 15.69 -18.17 16.74
C ILE A 593 16.19 -16.86 16.12
N ALA A 594 15.25 -16.08 15.62
CA ALA A 594 15.46 -14.69 15.26
C ALA A 594 15.27 -13.84 16.52
N SER A 595 16.37 -13.26 17.03
CA SER A 595 16.33 -12.31 18.16
C SER A 595 15.49 -11.07 17.82
N PRO A 596 14.92 -10.38 18.83
CA PRO A 596 14.13 -9.18 18.61
C PRO A 596 14.92 -7.99 18.10
N PHE A 597 16.22 -7.89 18.36
CA PHE A 597 17.06 -6.76 17.93
C PHE A 597 18.22 -7.20 17.04
N THR A 598 18.61 -6.30 16.14
CA THR A 598 19.93 -6.27 15.51
C THR A 598 20.76 -5.10 16.03
N THR A 599 22.07 -5.13 15.79
CA THR A 599 23.00 -4.13 16.32
C THR A 599 23.94 -3.61 15.25
N VAL A 600 24.64 -2.52 15.54
CA VAL A 600 25.57 -1.89 14.59
C VAL A 600 26.75 -2.80 14.21
N GLU A 601 27.14 -3.76 15.06
CA GLU A 601 28.14 -4.78 14.71
C GLU A 601 27.69 -5.65 13.53
N GLY A 602 26.38 -5.88 13.39
CA GLY A 602 25.82 -6.62 12.26
C GLY A 602 25.98 -5.90 10.93
N ILE A 603 26.11 -4.57 10.93
CA ILE A 603 26.48 -3.78 9.73
C ILE A 603 27.92 -4.11 9.33
N VAL A 604 28.85 -4.07 10.29
CA VAL A 604 30.27 -4.40 10.03
C VAL A 604 30.42 -5.83 9.53
N ALA A 605 29.64 -6.77 10.09
CA ALA A 605 29.67 -8.17 9.67
C ALA A 605 29.12 -8.41 8.25
N LYS A 606 28.18 -7.57 7.78
CA LYS A 606 27.61 -7.66 6.43
C LYS A 606 28.37 -6.84 5.38
N ASP A 607 29.18 -5.87 5.79
CA ASP A 607 29.83 -4.93 4.88
C ASP A 607 30.81 -5.62 3.93
N THR A 608 30.61 -5.40 2.63
CA THR A 608 31.50 -5.87 1.55
C THR A 608 32.22 -4.72 0.85
N GLY A 609 31.95 -3.48 1.25
CA GLY A 609 32.43 -2.28 0.58
C GLY A 609 31.84 -2.05 -0.82
N THR A 610 30.83 -2.81 -1.21
CA THR A 610 30.16 -2.70 -2.52
C THR A 610 28.65 -2.77 -2.36
N PHE A 611 27.91 -1.97 -3.13
CA PHE A 611 26.46 -1.98 -3.12
C PHE A 611 25.89 -3.42 -3.26
N PRO A 612 24.91 -3.82 -2.44
CA PRO A 612 24.16 -2.99 -1.48
C PRO A 612 24.70 -3.04 -0.03
N PHE A 613 25.89 -3.60 0.19
CA PHE A 613 26.54 -3.71 1.51
C PHE A 613 27.80 -2.83 1.55
N ASP A 614 27.62 -1.53 1.36
CA ASP A 614 28.66 -0.51 1.26
C ASP A 614 28.47 0.62 2.29
N ALA A 615 28.46 0.27 3.57
CA ALA A 615 28.24 1.21 4.66
C ALA A 615 29.25 2.37 4.62
N PRO A 616 28.84 3.61 4.99
CA PRO A 616 29.76 4.74 5.00
C PRO A 616 31.00 4.47 5.85
N LYS A 617 32.18 4.86 5.35
CA LYS A 617 33.46 4.64 6.05
C LYS A 617 33.47 5.22 7.48
N LYS A 618 32.88 6.40 7.65
CA LYS A 618 32.71 7.06 8.95
C LYS A 618 31.89 6.21 9.92
N GLN A 619 30.82 5.57 9.44
CA GLN A 619 29.99 4.66 10.26
C GLN A 619 30.81 3.45 10.72
N LEU A 620 31.50 2.78 9.79
CA LEU A 620 32.35 1.63 10.12
C LEU A 620 33.43 2.00 11.16
N ASP A 621 34.06 3.17 11.01
CA ASP A 621 35.11 3.62 11.93
C ASP A 621 34.58 3.91 13.34
N LEU A 622 33.39 4.51 13.47
CA LEU A 622 32.75 4.75 14.76
C LEU A 622 32.37 3.43 15.46
N ILE A 623 31.81 2.47 14.72
CA ILE A 623 31.41 1.16 15.26
C ILE A 623 32.65 0.39 15.74
N ASN A 624 33.72 0.33 14.93
CA ASN A 624 34.96 -0.35 15.30
C ASN A 624 35.63 0.26 16.54
N LYS A 625 35.47 1.58 16.76
CA LYS A 625 35.96 2.29 17.96
C LYS A 625 34.97 2.28 19.12
N LYS A 626 33.80 1.64 18.96
CA LYS A 626 32.69 1.63 19.94
C LYS A 626 32.24 3.02 20.39
N GLN A 627 32.25 3.97 19.45
CA GLN A 627 31.81 5.36 19.71
C GLN A 627 30.28 5.46 19.57
N TYR A 628 29.58 4.90 20.55
CA TYR A 628 28.11 4.82 20.56
C TYR A 628 27.43 6.03 21.20
N GLY A 629 28.14 6.77 22.07
CA GLY A 629 27.55 7.86 22.84
C GLY A 629 26.42 7.37 23.75
N VAL A 630 25.42 8.23 23.96
CA VAL A 630 24.23 7.94 24.78
C VAL A 630 23.25 6.96 24.13
N TYR A 631 23.50 6.57 22.88
CA TYR A 631 22.61 5.72 22.10
C TYR A 631 22.83 4.22 22.35
N SER A 632 23.91 3.86 23.06
CA SER A 632 24.14 2.48 23.50
C SER A 632 23.03 2.03 24.44
N LYS A 633 22.50 0.84 24.21
CA LYS A 633 21.53 0.21 25.10
C LYS A 633 22.24 -0.77 26.02
N ASP A 634 22.10 -0.59 27.33
CA ASP A 634 22.81 -1.40 28.33
C ASP A 634 22.58 -2.91 28.16
N SER A 635 21.35 -3.32 27.88
CA SER A 635 21.01 -4.74 27.69
C SER A 635 21.67 -5.38 26.45
N LEU A 636 22.13 -4.57 25.50
CA LEU A 636 22.82 -5.02 24.27
C LEU A 636 24.32 -4.66 24.28
N ASN A 637 24.73 -3.72 25.15
CA ASN A 637 26.06 -3.11 25.19
C ASN A 637 26.53 -2.55 23.83
N THR A 638 25.58 -2.02 23.05
CA THR A 638 25.77 -1.44 21.71
C THR A 638 24.51 -0.67 21.29
N VAL A 639 24.55 -0.02 20.11
CA VAL A 639 23.40 0.66 19.52
C VAL A 639 22.50 -0.35 18.80
N PRO A 640 21.21 -0.49 19.18
CA PRO A 640 20.25 -1.28 18.40
C PRO A 640 19.99 -0.61 17.05
N VAL A 641 19.90 -1.38 15.97
CA VAL A 641 19.66 -0.86 14.61
C VAL A 641 18.19 -1.03 14.23
N ASN A 642 17.73 -2.28 14.18
CA ASN A 642 16.36 -2.62 13.89
C ASN A 642 15.80 -3.54 14.98
N PHE A 643 14.48 -3.57 15.10
CA PHE A 643 13.79 -4.49 15.98
C PHE A 643 12.54 -5.11 15.35
N LEU A 644 12.14 -6.26 15.89
CA LEU A 644 10.94 -7.00 15.51
C LEU A 644 9.77 -6.70 16.46
N GLY A 645 8.58 -6.56 15.89
CA GLY A 645 7.32 -6.43 16.63
C GLY A 645 6.30 -7.47 16.19
N THR A 646 5.35 -7.81 17.05
CA THR A 646 4.22 -8.70 16.69
C THR A 646 3.09 -8.00 15.92
N LEU A 647 3.33 -6.75 15.52
CA LEU A 647 2.35 -5.89 14.88
C LEU A 647 1.87 -6.43 13.54
N ASP A 648 0.63 -6.11 13.26
CA ASP A 648 -0.06 -6.53 12.05
C ASP A 648 -0.07 -5.41 11.00
N ILE A 649 0.85 -5.51 10.05
CA ILE A 649 1.08 -4.49 9.03
C ILE A 649 0.91 -5.02 7.61
N THR A 650 0.74 -4.11 6.66
CA THR A 650 0.86 -4.39 5.22
C THR A 650 1.37 -3.15 4.49
N GLY A 651 1.59 -3.25 3.17
CA GLY A 651 2.03 -2.11 2.35
C GLY A 651 1.12 -0.90 2.56
N GLY A 652 1.70 0.29 2.74
CA GLY A 652 1.00 1.51 3.21
C GLY A 652 1.37 1.90 4.65
N ASN A 653 1.73 0.94 5.49
CA ASN A 653 2.26 1.21 6.83
C ASN A 653 3.72 1.67 6.83
N SER A 654 4.44 1.58 5.70
CA SER A 654 5.79 2.15 5.60
C SER A 654 5.83 3.59 6.11
N GLY A 655 6.73 3.87 7.05
CA GLY A 655 6.94 5.17 7.66
C GLY A 655 5.97 5.48 8.80
N SER A 656 5.13 4.53 9.19
CA SER A 656 4.28 4.71 10.36
C SER A 656 5.13 4.80 11.62
N PRO A 657 4.84 5.74 12.52
CA PRO A 657 5.54 5.83 13.78
C PRO A 657 5.22 4.62 14.64
N THR A 658 6.27 4.07 15.24
CA THR A 658 6.16 3.05 16.28
C THR A 658 6.13 3.80 17.60
N LEU A 659 5.08 3.56 18.37
CA LEU A 659 4.83 4.25 19.63
C LEU A 659 4.90 3.27 20.80
N ASN A 660 5.46 3.70 21.92
CA ASN A 660 5.45 2.94 23.17
C ASN A 660 4.09 3.01 23.91
N SER A 661 4.02 2.46 25.13
CA SER A 661 2.82 2.43 25.98
C SER A 661 2.20 3.80 26.29
N LYS A 662 2.95 4.89 26.09
CA LYS A 662 2.57 6.29 26.37
C LYS A 662 2.37 7.14 25.11
N ALA A 663 2.33 6.50 23.94
CA ALA A 663 2.31 7.15 22.63
C ALA A 663 3.53 8.02 22.29
N GLU A 664 4.71 7.70 22.83
CA GLU A 664 5.96 8.36 22.47
C GLU A 664 6.65 7.62 21.32
N PHE A 665 7.22 8.35 20.38
CA PHE A 665 7.91 7.83 19.20
C PHE A 665 9.19 7.10 19.57
N VAL A 666 9.27 5.81 19.21
CA VAL A 666 10.41 4.92 19.48
C VAL A 666 11.02 4.29 18.22
N GLY A 667 10.45 4.57 17.04
CA GLY A 667 10.98 4.07 15.77
C GLY A 667 9.98 4.20 14.62
N LEU A 668 10.33 3.63 13.47
CA LEU A 668 9.46 3.57 12.29
C LEU A 668 9.34 2.15 11.81
N VAL A 669 8.12 1.71 11.51
CA VAL A 669 7.94 0.46 10.77
C VAL A 669 8.29 0.69 9.30
N PHE A 670 9.00 -0.26 8.70
CA PHE A 670 9.41 -0.12 7.29
C PHE A 670 9.28 -1.39 6.45
N ASP A 671 9.24 -2.56 7.08
CA ASP A 671 9.16 -3.84 6.37
C ASP A 671 8.49 -4.92 7.24
N GLY A 672 8.23 -6.09 6.67
CA GLY A 672 7.83 -7.30 7.38
C GLY A 672 8.82 -8.43 7.12
N VAL A 673 8.79 -9.48 7.95
CA VAL A 673 9.61 -10.68 7.70
C VAL A 673 9.04 -11.52 6.56
N TYR A 674 9.87 -12.36 5.94
CA TYR A 674 9.51 -13.15 4.76
C TYR A 674 8.30 -14.05 5.02
N GLU A 675 8.27 -14.66 6.20
CA GLU A 675 7.19 -15.54 6.62
C GLU A 675 5.84 -14.81 6.78
N SER A 676 5.87 -13.48 6.94
CA SER A 676 4.67 -12.63 7.07
C SER A 676 4.11 -12.11 5.74
N ILE A 677 4.72 -12.44 4.60
CA ILE A 677 4.35 -11.87 3.29
C ILE A 677 2.88 -12.16 2.89
N ILE A 678 2.31 -13.24 3.42
CA ILE A 678 0.88 -13.60 3.23
C ILE A 678 -0.08 -12.79 4.11
N GLY A 679 0.42 -11.89 4.96
CA GLY A 679 -0.32 -11.07 5.95
C GLY A 679 -1.58 -10.37 5.41
N GLY A 680 -1.57 -10.02 4.12
CA GLY A 680 -2.72 -9.43 3.43
C GLY A 680 -3.89 -10.39 3.19
N TRP A 681 -3.69 -11.70 3.31
CA TRP A 681 -4.70 -12.75 3.12
C TRP A 681 -4.98 -13.53 4.41
N ASP A 682 -3.97 -13.63 5.27
CA ASP A 682 -3.96 -14.51 6.42
C ASP A 682 -2.90 -14.05 7.42
N TYR A 683 -3.15 -14.21 8.72
CA TYR A 683 -2.23 -13.83 9.79
C TYR A 683 -1.82 -15.07 10.59
N ASP A 684 -0.50 -15.25 10.80
CA ASP A 684 0.05 -16.30 11.66
C ASP A 684 0.83 -15.65 12.82
N ALA A 685 0.28 -15.69 14.03
CA ALA A 685 0.89 -15.07 15.21
C ALA A 685 2.29 -15.63 15.54
N LYS A 686 2.63 -16.85 15.09
CA LYS A 686 3.93 -17.46 15.35
C LYS A 686 5.02 -16.91 14.44
N LEU A 687 4.66 -16.52 13.23
CA LEU A 687 5.60 -16.15 12.16
C LEU A 687 5.55 -14.67 11.80
N ASN A 688 4.40 -14.01 11.97
CA ASN A 688 4.23 -12.62 11.60
C ASN A 688 5.07 -11.71 12.49
N ARG A 689 5.99 -10.96 11.88
CA ARG A 689 6.73 -9.89 12.54
C ARG A 689 6.85 -8.67 11.62
N SER A 690 6.61 -7.50 12.18
CA SER A 690 6.98 -6.22 11.60
C SER A 690 8.45 -5.89 11.90
N ILE A 691 9.11 -5.19 10.99
CA ILE A 691 10.49 -4.74 11.12
C ILE A 691 10.50 -3.21 11.27
N HIS A 692 11.18 -2.75 12.30
CA HIS A 692 11.25 -1.35 12.70
C HIS A 692 12.68 -0.85 12.71
N VAL A 693 12.91 0.40 12.30
CA VAL A 693 14.16 1.10 12.59
C VAL A 693 14.05 1.74 13.97
N ASP A 694 15.07 1.52 14.80
CA ASP A 694 15.13 2.02 16.17
C ASP A 694 15.47 3.51 16.20
N VAL A 695 14.77 4.28 17.02
CA VAL A 695 15.03 5.72 17.21
C VAL A 695 16.45 6.01 17.67
N ARG A 696 17.07 5.14 18.49
CA ARG A 696 18.46 5.29 18.93
C ARG A 696 19.41 5.25 17.74
N TYR A 697 19.17 4.37 16.77
CA TYR A 697 19.98 4.32 15.55
C TYR A 697 19.74 5.54 14.66
N MET A 698 18.50 5.98 14.52
CA MET A 698 18.19 7.21 13.77
C MET A 698 18.97 8.39 14.35
N LEU A 699 18.87 8.62 15.67
CA LEU A 699 19.57 9.71 16.35
C LEU A 699 21.09 9.55 16.30
N TRP A 700 21.62 8.33 16.47
CA TRP A 700 23.06 8.05 16.35
C TRP A 700 23.60 8.39 14.96
N VAL A 701 22.88 8.02 13.89
CA VAL A 701 23.24 8.37 12.51
C VAL A 701 23.14 9.89 12.30
N MET A 702 22.04 10.51 12.72
CA MET A 702 21.81 11.94 12.60
C MET A 702 22.93 12.74 13.29
N GLU A 703 23.30 12.40 14.52
CA GLU A 703 24.33 13.13 15.27
C GLU A 703 25.73 12.82 14.72
N HIS A 704 26.11 11.56 14.65
CA HIS A 704 27.51 11.19 14.45
C HIS A 704 27.89 11.01 13.00
N ILE A 705 26.96 10.72 12.09
CA ILE A 705 27.25 10.53 10.66
C ILE A 705 26.95 11.83 9.91
N ASP A 706 25.70 12.28 9.97
CA ASP A 706 25.16 13.33 9.09
C ASP A 706 25.30 14.75 9.70
N GLY A 707 25.50 14.85 11.01
CA GLY A 707 25.62 16.12 11.72
C GLY A 707 24.32 16.93 11.73
N ALA A 708 23.17 16.26 11.79
CA ALA A 708 21.82 16.82 11.81
C ALA A 708 21.38 17.33 13.19
N THR A 709 22.29 17.97 13.93
CA THR A 709 22.02 18.51 15.27
C THR A 709 20.87 19.52 15.26
N ASN A 710 20.75 20.32 14.19
CA ASN A 710 19.64 21.27 14.02
C ASN A 710 18.26 20.61 14.02
N LEU A 711 18.15 19.37 13.53
CA LEU A 711 16.89 18.62 13.57
C LEU A 711 16.70 17.94 14.92
N ILE A 712 17.78 17.45 15.55
CA ILE A 712 17.71 16.90 16.92
C ILE A 712 17.22 17.96 17.91
N ASP A 713 17.71 19.18 17.79
CA ASP A 713 17.32 20.32 18.63
C ASP A 713 15.87 20.78 18.37
N GLU A 714 15.35 20.58 17.15
CA GLU A 714 13.97 20.89 16.79
C GLU A 714 12.97 19.84 17.31
N MET A 715 13.41 18.59 17.48
CA MET A 715 12.57 17.50 17.98
C MET A 715 12.31 17.62 19.48
N ASN A 716 11.10 17.25 19.91
CA ASN A 716 10.77 17.17 21.32
C ASN A 716 11.29 15.84 21.92
N ILE A 717 12.59 15.80 22.25
CA ILE A 717 13.25 14.61 22.83
C ILE A 717 12.85 14.45 24.30
N VAL A 718 12.37 13.26 24.67
CA VAL A 718 12.03 12.88 26.04
C VAL A 718 12.83 11.66 26.52
N GLU A 719 12.95 11.54 27.84
CA GLU A 719 13.59 10.42 28.55
C GLU A 719 12.54 9.73 29.44
N MET A 720 12.73 8.43 29.73
CA MET A 720 11.89 7.76 30.71
C MET A 720 12.15 8.35 32.11
N THR A 721 11.12 8.91 32.75
CA THR A 721 11.18 9.29 34.17
C THR A 721 11.47 8.07 35.06
N GLU A 722 12.42 8.18 35.99
CA GLU A 722 12.96 7.16 36.93
C GLU A 722 11.92 6.22 37.59
N THR A 723 10.65 6.64 37.70
CA THR A 723 9.58 5.85 38.31
C THR A 723 9.29 4.51 37.62
N ALA A 724 9.65 4.34 36.34
CA ALA A 724 9.46 3.09 35.60
C ALA A 724 10.54 2.02 35.90
N GLN A 725 11.79 2.44 36.18
CA GLN A 725 12.87 1.51 36.55
C GLN A 725 12.54 0.75 37.84
N ILE A 726 11.90 1.42 38.81
CA ILE A 726 11.59 0.82 40.11
C ILE A 726 10.56 -0.32 40.00
N LYS A 727 9.63 -0.29 39.03
CA LYS A 727 8.67 -1.40 38.86
C LYS A 727 9.31 -2.65 38.25
N ALA A 728 10.34 -2.51 37.41
CA ALA A 728 11.07 -3.64 36.85
C ALA A 728 11.96 -4.31 37.91
N THR A 729 12.52 -3.56 38.87
CA THR A 729 13.37 -4.12 39.94
C THR A 729 12.58 -4.76 41.09
N VAL A 730 11.27 -4.52 41.19
CA VAL A 730 10.41 -5.06 42.27
C VAL A 730 9.62 -6.30 41.79
N ALA A 731 9.76 -6.67 40.51
CA ALA A 731 9.14 -7.87 39.92
C ALA A 731 10.13 -9.04 39.69
N GLU A 732 11.41 -8.86 40.03
CA GLU A 732 12.39 -9.95 40.29
C GLU A 732 12.41 -10.28 41.79
#